data_AF-A0A7V2XV16-F1
#
_entry.id   AF-A0A7V2XV16-F1
#
_cell.length_a   1.000
_cell.length_b   1.000
_cell.length_c   1.000
_cell.angle_alpha   90.00
_cell.angle_beta   90.00
_cell.angle_gamma   90.00
#
_symmetry.space_group_name_H-M   'P 1'
#
loop_
_entity.id
_entity.type
_entity.pdbx_description
1 polymer ?
#
loop_
_entity_poly.entity_id
_entity_poly.type
_entity_poly.pdbx_seq_one_letter_code
_entity_poly.pdbx_strand_id
1 'polypeptide(L)'
;MSRGLARGILVGGVSVNGLLAAAAGAAPDPSAEAVRQAAGIEAGLAVHLGATDGRLEADLAAGGRFLVHGLALDGAALRAARETIRSAGLYGLAAAAPAASLDPLPYPDEAVSLLVADLDALGPHAPPESELLRVVAPGGVAVLRRNGAWSPVPKPRPAGMDDWGHFDRGPDGNGVSRDRFVRAPCQLQWMSGVQAIPLGGNPAGYDPGAGVRADGGLLALDYKTADGANPRKRQGMLAALDAFSGVPLWKRPRDTAAAGRRWQLVATGGRIYTFLQAGGPLAALNARTGDVALTYGAAAGKPLRDEGTQVRVAGDLVAVNLDTGLFMSDAATGRLRWHRPPPAGGSLLFPVIDAAAGRVYALEADAGAVLRSRWPWALARALIGIDAASGREVFRSEIVAGKPVGQIIPAGDHLVLFCGSAIGGRGEKEGGGWIGSIRLADGSLAGEGTFRSAWNDSMYNAVVRGGTVFYAGHTTIYQAPVDTLRIGVGARLPYNQRCNRFVGLPDGFIWGYVTYLDAAYNGTLQSVCRAGCAIGATPANGRVYFTPSACTCFTQLRGYTCLTPEPLRPAWPEERRLETGDGRPGTVAAARPDPPPPAGPISDEWMRWGEREAAEETEPVEAGDGLRIVSVVNRHRVEARAADGSVRWLVTAGARVSGRPLVVNGLVVFGCHDGWVYAVRAADGAPAWRHLVAPRERWMVAYGQLESTWPVYGVARLDGRIVASAGRHPETGGGVFVAALDPETGRAAWRRTLFKPPAAIETSAGKSTGAIVPTSFLNSPPDVAGGRIAIGGFAFDPAETDAALQARLATPPAKQRK
;
A
#
# COMPACT_ATOMS: atom_id res chain seq x y z
N MET A 1 -59.44 29.52 -28.15
CA MET A 1 -59.81 30.64 -29.04
C MET A 1 -59.53 31.95 -28.30
N SER A 2 -58.79 32.86 -28.97
CA SER A 2 -58.61 34.32 -28.72
C SER A 2 -58.38 34.79 -27.28
N ARG A 3 -57.16 35.14 -26.83
CA ARG A 3 -56.36 36.38 -27.08
C ARG A 3 -57.15 37.70 -27.06
N GLY A 4 -56.74 38.62 -26.18
CA GLY A 4 -57.07 40.05 -26.24
C GLY A 4 -56.48 40.87 -25.08
N LEU A 5 -55.26 41.39 -25.26
CA LEU A 5 -54.63 42.44 -24.44
C LEU A 5 -55.20 43.83 -24.79
N ALA A 6 -55.26 44.77 -23.83
CA ALA A 6 -54.51 46.05 -23.88
C ALA A 6 -54.84 47.03 -22.73
N ARG A 7 -53.77 47.53 -22.07
CA ARG A 7 -53.40 48.92 -21.63
C ARG A 7 -54.47 49.79 -20.90
N GLY A 8 -54.22 50.49 -19.79
CA GLY A 8 -53.02 50.89 -19.05
C GLY A 8 -53.20 52.33 -18.56
N ILE A 9 -52.94 52.64 -17.28
CA ILE A 9 -52.68 54.02 -16.76
C ILE A 9 -51.66 53.91 -15.62
N LEU A 10 -50.68 54.82 -15.64
CA LEU A 10 -49.50 54.88 -14.76
C LEU A 10 -49.43 56.30 -14.18
N VAL A 11 -49.54 56.44 -12.85
CA VAL A 11 -49.05 57.54 -11.99
C VAL A 11 -49.03 56.92 -10.58
N GLY A 12 -47.99 56.84 -9.75
CA GLY A 12 -46.78 57.65 -9.51
C GLY A 12 -46.77 57.98 -8.01
N GLY A 13 -45.83 57.46 -7.21
CA GLY A 13 -45.78 57.79 -5.77
C GLY A 13 -44.87 56.94 -4.86
N VAL A 14 -43.55 57.15 -4.99
CA VAL A 14 -42.51 57.22 -3.93
C VAL A 14 -42.45 56.15 -2.80
N SER A 15 -41.42 55.32 -2.96
CA SER A 15 -40.54 54.60 -2.01
C SER A 15 -40.46 55.03 -0.53
N VAL A 16 -40.40 54.03 0.35
CA VAL A 16 -39.50 53.98 1.52
C VAL A 16 -38.82 52.60 1.57
N ASN A 17 -37.49 52.63 1.57
CA ASN A 17 -36.59 51.49 1.63
C ASN A 17 -36.73 50.72 2.95
N GLY A 18 -36.95 49.40 2.84
CA GLY A 18 -36.64 48.43 3.88
C GLY A 18 -35.77 47.33 3.28
N LEU A 19 -34.45 47.57 3.22
CA LEU A 19 -33.46 46.54 2.90
C LEU A 19 -33.39 45.56 4.08
N LEU A 20 -34.18 44.49 4.02
CA LEU A 20 -33.85 43.25 4.70
C LEU A 20 -32.84 42.53 3.80
N ALA A 21 -31.55 42.75 4.07
CA ALA A 21 -30.51 41.84 3.63
C ALA A 21 -30.77 40.50 4.31
N ALA A 22 -31.44 39.59 3.61
CA ALA A 22 -31.45 38.18 4.00
C ALA A 22 -30.00 37.70 3.95
N ALA A 23 -29.42 37.41 5.11
CA ALA A 23 -28.19 36.67 5.20
C ALA A 23 -28.40 35.36 4.44
N ALA A 24 -27.65 35.15 3.35
CA ALA A 24 -27.58 33.88 2.67
C ALA A 24 -26.99 32.87 3.66
N GLY A 25 -27.86 32.16 4.40
CA GLY A 25 -27.44 31.04 5.23
C GLY A 25 -26.82 29.99 4.33
N ALA A 26 -25.64 29.49 4.71
CA ALA A 26 -25.04 28.34 4.06
C ALA A 26 -26.08 27.20 4.01
N ALA A 27 -26.27 26.61 2.83
CA ALA A 27 -27.14 25.46 2.71
C ALA A 27 -26.57 24.30 3.55
N PRO A 28 -27.41 23.44 4.14
CA PRO A 28 -26.93 22.27 4.86
C PRO A 28 -26.11 21.35 3.94
N ASP A 29 -25.11 20.70 4.51
CA ASP A 29 -24.33 19.65 3.85
C ASP A 29 -25.27 18.57 3.26
N PRO A 30 -24.90 17.95 2.13
CA PRO A 30 -25.73 16.93 1.51
C PRO A 30 -25.85 15.71 2.44
N SER A 31 -26.99 15.02 2.40
CA SER A 31 -27.10 13.75 3.14
C SER A 31 -26.08 12.73 2.62
N ALA A 32 -25.52 11.92 3.52
CA ALA A 32 -24.57 10.87 3.14
C ALA A 32 -25.16 9.85 2.15
N GLU A 33 -26.47 9.59 2.22
CA GLU A 33 -27.17 8.73 1.26
C GLU A 33 -27.19 9.33 -0.14
N ALA A 34 -27.52 10.61 -0.27
CA ALA A 34 -27.50 11.31 -1.56
C ALA A 34 -26.09 11.33 -2.18
N VAL A 35 -25.06 11.56 -1.36
CA VAL A 35 -23.65 11.51 -1.81
C VAL A 35 -23.29 10.12 -2.33
N ARG A 36 -23.60 9.06 -1.57
CA ARG A 36 -23.32 7.68 -1.97
C ARG A 36 -24.05 7.29 -3.25
N GLN A 37 -25.33 7.64 -3.37
CA GLN A 37 -26.10 7.38 -4.60
C GLN A 37 -25.55 8.13 -5.80
N ALA A 38 -25.21 9.42 -5.66
CA ALA A 38 -24.65 10.20 -6.74
C ALA A 38 -23.27 9.69 -7.18
N ALA A 39 -22.44 9.25 -6.24
CA ALA A 39 -21.09 8.78 -6.51
C ALA A 39 -21.02 7.34 -7.04
N GLY A 40 -21.92 6.45 -6.60
CA GLY A 40 -21.79 5.01 -6.83
C GLY A 40 -20.57 4.39 -6.14
N ILE A 41 -20.06 5.03 -5.09
CA ILE A 41 -18.92 4.57 -4.27
C ILE A 41 -19.46 4.13 -2.90
N GLU A 42 -19.11 2.92 -2.48
CA GLU A 42 -19.64 2.30 -1.25
C GLU A 42 -18.60 2.13 -0.12
N ALA A 43 -17.33 2.35 -0.42
CA ALA A 43 -16.22 2.22 0.53
C ALA A 43 -14.96 2.92 0.01
N GLY A 44 -14.01 3.20 0.92
CA GLY A 44 -12.71 3.80 0.59
C GLY A 44 -12.39 5.03 1.44
N LEU A 45 -11.50 5.89 0.93
CA LEU A 45 -11.19 7.17 1.56
C LEU A 45 -12.16 8.24 1.06
N ALA A 46 -12.92 8.83 1.97
CA ALA A 46 -13.81 9.96 1.69
C ALA A 46 -13.24 11.27 2.27
N VAL A 47 -13.27 12.34 1.48
CA VAL A 47 -12.80 13.66 1.89
C VAL A 47 -13.91 14.68 1.67
N HIS A 48 -14.22 15.46 2.70
CA HIS A 48 -15.16 16.57 2.64
C HIS A 48 -14.39 17.90 2.76
N LEU A 49 -14.55 18.79 1.78
CA LEU A 49 -13.97 20.12 1.78
C LEU A 49 -14.98 21.14 2.30
N GLY A 50 -14.61 21.90 3.33
CA GLY A 50 -15.50 22.88 3.96
C GLY A 50 -16.36 22.28 5.06
N ALA A 51 -15.85 21.30 5.80
CA ALA A 51 -16.56 20.65 6.91
C ALA A 51 -17.12 21.67 7.90
N THR A 52 -18.42 21.58 8.22
CA THR A 52 -19.14 22.55 9.05
C THR A 52 -19.41 22.02 10.46
N ASP A 53 -20.30 21.06 10.61
CA ASP A 53 -20.78 20.56 11.91
C ASP A 53 -20.47 19.07 12.16
N GLY A 54 -19.84 18.38 11.20
CA GLY A 54 -19.39 17.00 11.34
C GLY A 54 -20.45 15.94 11.04
N ARG A 55 -21.69 16.31 10.66
CA ARG A 55 -22.76 15.34 10.41
C ARG A 55 -22.47 14.48 9.20
N LEU A 56 -22.05 15.09 8.08
CA LEU A 56 -21.71 14.35 6.87
C LEU A 56 -20.59 13.35 7.13
N GLU A 57 -19.55 13.76 7.85
CA GLU A 57 -18.43 12.90 8.22
C GLU A 57 -18.88 11.71 9.08
N ALA A 58 -19.71 11.98 10.09
CA ALA A 58 -20.26 10.95 10.96
C ALA A 58 -21.15 9.97 10.18
N ASP A 59 -22.05 10.46 9.33
CA ASP A 59 -23.00 9.64 8.57
C ASP A 59 -22.33 8.78 7.48
N LEU A 60 -21.26 9.28 6.86
CA LEU A 60 -20.44 8.49 5.92
C LEU A 60 -19.65 7.39 6.66
N ALA A 61 -19.11 7.71 7.85
CA ALA A 61 -18.31 6.78 8.64
C ALA A 61 -19.14 5.74 9.40
N ALA A 62 -20.40 6.02 9.73
CA ALA A 62 -21.24 5.18 10.60
C ALA A 62 -21.30 3.70 10.18
N GLY A 63 -21.22 3.41 8.87
CA GLY A 63 -21.24 2.05 8.33
C GLY A 63 -19.91 1.29 8.42
N GLY A 64 -18.81 1.89 8.88
CA GLY A 64 -17.50 1.21 8.97
C GLY A 64 -16.79 0.99 7.63
N ARG A 65 -17.33 1.53 6.54
CA ARG A 65 -16.89 1.28 5.15
C ARG A 65 -16.06 2.42 4.56
N PHE A 66 -16.21 3.63 5.11
CA PHE A 66 -15.41 4.78 4.75
C PHE A 66 -14.50 5.19 5.90
N LEU A 67 -13.27 5.53 5.55
CA LEU A 67 -12.42 6.40 6.36
C LEU A 67 -12.67 7.83 5.89
N VAL A 68 -13.09 8.73 6.78
CA VAL A 68 -13.60 10.06 6.40
C VAL A 68 -12.75 11.19 6.99
N HIS A 69 -12.42 12.18 6.18
CA HIS A 69 -11.72 13.39 6.62
C HIS A 69 -12.46 14.65 6.20
N GLY A 70 -12.88 15.45 7.19
CA GLY A 70 -13.40 16.78 6.99
C GLY A 70 -12.30 17.84 7.11
N LEU A 71 -12.19 18.72 6.11
CA LEU A 71 -11.31 19.90 6.16
C LEU A 71 -12.15 21.15 6.49
N ALA A 72 -11.99 21.65 7.71
CA ALA A 72 -12.70 22.83 8.20
C ALA A 72 -11.87 24.11 7.98
N LEU A 73 -12.50 25.17 7.44
CA LEU A 73 -11.83 26.43 7.11
C LEU A 73 -11.67 27.38 8.31
N ASP A 74 -12.44 27.17 9.38
CA ASP A 74 -12.36 27.98 10.59
C ASP A 74 -12.46 27.14 11.87
N GLY A 75 -12.05 27.75 12.99
CA GLY A 75 -11.98 27.07 14.28
C GLY A 75 -13.34 26.74 14.90
N ALA A 76 -14.41 27.46 14.57
CA ALA A 76 -15.74 27.16 15.09
C ALA A 76 -16.33 25.91 14.41
N ALA A 77 -16.25 25.85 13.08
CA ALA A 77 -16.60 24.68 12.30
C ALA A 77 -15.78 23.46 12.72
N LEU A 78 -14.45 23.61 12.87
CA LEU A 78 -13.59 22.52 13.33
C LEU A 78 -14.03 21.94 14.68
N ARG A 79 -14.36 22.81 15.65
CA ARG A 79 -14.82 22.36 16.98
C ARG A 79 -16.17 21.66 16.91
N ALA A 80 -17.12 22.21 16.16
CA ALA A 80 -18.44 21.61 15.98
C ALA A 80 -18.31 20.21 15.34
N ALA A 81 -17.53 20.12 14.25
CA ALA A 81 -17.29 18.85 13.58
C ALA A 81 -16.63 17.81 14.49
N ARG A 82 -15.58 18.20 15.22
CA ARG A 82 -14.91 17.29 16.16
C ARG A 82 -15.83 16.82 17.27
N GLU A 83 -16.68 17.70 17.80
CA GLU A 83 -17.62 17.38 18.87
C GLU A 83 -18.69 16.39 18.41
N THR A 84 -19.27 16.59 17.22
CA THR A 84 -20.25 15.69 16.62
C THR A 84 -19.65 14.30 16.37
N ILE A 85 -18.47 14.24 15.71
CA ILE A 85 -17.78 12.97 15.40
C ILE A 85 -17.42 12.22 16.69
N ARG A 86 -16.92 12.94 17.70
CA ARG A 86 -16.54 12.37 19.01
C ARG A 86 -17.75 11.85 19.76
N SER A 87 -18.82 12.63 19.84
CA SER A 87 -20.06 12.23 20.52
C SER A 87 -20.73 11.00 19.88
N ALA A 88 -20.49 10.78 18.59
CA ALA A 88 -20.89 9.57 17.87
C ALA A 88 -19.96 8.36 18.09
N GLY A 89 -18.81 8.52 18.78
CA GLY A 89 -17.81 7.45 18.97
C GLY A 89 -16.94 7.16 17.75
N LEU A 90 -17.03 8.00 16.72
CA LEU A 90 -16.47 7.75 15.39
C LEU A 90 -15.06 8.32 15.21
N TYR A 91 -14.51 9.00 16.22
CA TYR A 91 -13.20 9.62 16.09
C TYR A 91 -12.11 8.57 15.82
N GLY A 92 -11.36 8.81 14.74
CA GLY A 92 -10.41 7.86 14.13
C GLY A 92 -10.95 7.27 12.82
N LEU A 93 -12.26 7.01 12.73
CA LEU A 93 -12.95 6.53 11.52
C LEU A 93 -13.42 7.72 10.67
N ALA A 94 -13.91 8.73 11.37
CA ALA A 94 -14.03 10.09 10.89
C ALA A 94 -13.07 10.98 11.70
N ALA A 95 -12.51 11.98 11.06
CA ALA A 95 -11.74 13.04 11.71
C ALA A 95 -11.98 14.38 11.02
N ALA A 96 -11.75 15.46 11.75
CA ALA A 96 -11.73 16.80 11.18
C ALA A 96 -10.40 17.51 11.47
N ALA A 97 -9.84 18.13 10.44
CA ALA A 97 -8.61 18.90 10.50
C ALA A 97 -8.85 20.35 10.05
N PRO A 98 -8.10 21.31 10.62
CA PRO A 98 -8.08 22.67 10.09
C PRO A 98 -7.45 22.70 8.69
N ALA A 99 -7.95 23.57 7.82
CA ALA A 99 -7.37 23.85 6.53
C ALA A 99 -7.25 25.36 6.31
N ALA A 100 -6.02 25.90 6.40
CA ALA A 100 -5.74 27.30 6.10
C ALA A 100 -5.82 27.63 4.59
N SER A 101 -5.68 26.60 3.74
CA SER A 101 -5.89 26.66 2.30
C SER A 101 -6.35 25.29 1.80
N LEU A 102 -7.19 25.27 0.77
CA LEU A 102 -7.55 24.06 0.04
C LEU A 102 -6.77 23.91 -1.27
N ASP A 103 -5.93 24.89 -1.60
CA ASP A 103 -5.01 24.83 -2.74
C ASP A 103 -3.55 25.00 -2.27
N PRO A 104 -2.71 23.95 -2.38
CA PRO A 104 -3.09 22.60 -2.79
C PRO A 104 -3.75 21.80 -1.67
N LEU A 105 -4.52 20.78 -2.05
CA LEU A 105 -5.05 19.78 -1.15
C LEU A 105 -3.93 18.92 -0.54
N PRO A 106 -3.99 18.61 0.77
CA PRO A 106 -2.90 17.95 1.48
C PRO A 106 -2.96 16.43 1.36
N TYR A 107 -3.24 15.87 0.18
CA TYR A 107 -3.32 14.41 -0.04
C TYR A 107 -2.37 13.96 -1.15
N PRO A 108 -1.88 12.70 -1.11
CA PRO A 108 -1.21 12.07 -2.23
C PRO A 108 -2.03 12.18 -3.51
N ASP A 109 -1.34 12.14 -4.65
CA ASP A 109 -2.02 11.98 -5.92
C ASP A 109 -2.86 10.71 -5.89
N GLU A 110 -4.10 10.84 -6.36
CA GLU A 110 -5.06 9.75 -6.56
C GLU A 110 -5.46 8.96 -5.30
N ALA A 111 -5.28 9.46 -4.09
CA ALA A 111 -5.64 8.70 -2.87
C ALA A 111 -7.14 8.66 -2.54
N VAL A 112 -7.95 9.59 -3.05
CA VAL A 112 -9.33 9.81 -2.56
C VAL A 112 -10.34 9.08 -3.43
N SER A 113 -11.07 8.12 -2.86
CA SER A 113 -12.12 7.38 -3.58
C SER A 113 -13.38 8.24 -3.79
N LEU A 114 -13.72 9.07 -2.80
CA LEU A 114 -14.88 9.97 -2.80
C LEU A 114 -14.49 11.36 -2.29
N LEU A 115 -14.62 12.39 -3.12
CA LEU A 115 -14.44 13.78 -2.70
C LEU A 115 -15.79 14.49 -2.69
N VAL A 116 -16.11 15.25 -1.65
CA VAL A 116 -17.32 16.06 -1.56
C VAL A 116 -16.93 17.52 -1.35
N ALA A 117 -17.49 18.42 -2.14
CA ALA A 117 -17.26 19.85 -1.97
C ALA A 117 -18.44 20.69 -2.47
N ASP A 118 -18.93 21.59 -1.62
CA ASP A 118 -19.83 22.66 -2.04
C ASP A 118 -19.00 23.84 -2.56
N LEU A 119 -18.82 23.94 -3.89
CA LEU A 119 -17.98 24.99 -4.47
C LEU A 119 -18.64 26.37 -4.36
N ASP A 120 -19.97 26.43 -4.26
CA ASP A 120 -20.70 27.68 -4.05
C ASP A 120 -20.41 28.24 -2.64
N ALA A 121 -20.37 27.36 -1.63
CA ALA A 121 -20.06 27.73 -0.25
C ALA A 121 -18.56 28.03 -0.05
N LEU A 122 -17.68 27.29 -0.71
CA LEU A 122 -16.23 27.54 -0.64
C LEU A 122 -15.83 28.85 -1.32
N GLY A 123 -16.57 29.27 -2.36
CA GLY A 123 -16.34 30.53 -3.07
C GLY A 123 -14.87 30.69 -3.51
N PRO A 124 -14.17 31.77 -3.09
CA PRO A 124 -12.77 32.00 -3.47
C PRO A 124 -11.78 31.00 -2.87
N HIS A 125 -12.18 30.22 -1.86
CA HIS A 125 -11.36 29.16 -1.27
C HIS A 125 -11.45 27.83 -2.02
N ALA A 126 -12.35 27.73 -3.01
CA ALA A 126 -12.50 26.52 -3.81
C ALA A 126 -11.22 26.24 -4.63
N PRO A 127 -10.63 25.05 -4.53
CA PRO A 127 -9.50 24.68 -5.37
C PRO A 127 -9.94 24.50 -6.84
N PRO A 128 -9.02 24.67 -7.80
CA PRO A 128 -9.33 24.41 -9.21
C PRO A 128 -9.70 22.93 -9.42
N GLU A 129 -10.52 22.65 -10.44
CA GLU A 129 -10.95 21.29 -10.75
C GLU A 129 -9.77 20.33 -11.00
N SER A 130 -8.66 20.82 -11.57
CA SER A 130 -7.44 20.05 -11.74
C SER A 130 -6.85 19.55 -10.42
N GLU A 131 -6.93 20.34 -9.35
CA GLU A 131 -6.46 19.95 -8.02
C GLU A 131 -7.42 18.99 -7.33
N LEU A 132 -8.74 19.18 -7.52
CA LEU A 132 -9.75 18.20 -7.08
C LEU A 132 -9.51 16.84 -7.73
N LEU A 133 -9.37 16.81 -9.06
CA LEU A 133 -9.14 15.57 -9.80
C LEU A 133 -7.74 14.99 -9.60
N ARG A 134 -6.76 15.78 -9.16
CA ARG A 134 -5.43 15.26 -8.80
C ARG A 134 -5.54 14.27 -7.64
N VAL A 135 -6.26 14.62 -6.58
CA VAL A 135 -6.39 13.76 -5.38
C VAL A 135 -7.38 12.62 -5.58
N VAL A 136 -8.38 12.76 -6.44
CA VAL A 136 -9.35 11.70 -6.72
C VAL A 136 -8.65 10.51 -7.39
N ALA A 137 -8.95 9.30 -6.93
CA ALA A 137 -8.42 8.05 -7.46
C ALA A 137 -8.97 7.74 -8.87
N PRO A 138 -8.22 7.08 -9.76
CA PRO A 138 -8.78 6.42 -10.94
C PRO A 138 -9.97 5.53 -10.58
N GLY A 139 -11.14 5.82 -11.17
CA GLY A 139 -12.41 5.14 -10.83
C GLY A 139 -13.13 5.70 -9.59
N GLY A 140 -12.56 6.71 -8.94
CA GLY A 140 -13.21 7.49 -7.89
C GLY A 140 -14.04 8.65 -8.44
N VAL A 141 -14.75 9.35 -7.55
CA VAL A 141 -15.71 10.40 -7.92
C VAL A 141 -15.59 11.62 -7.01
N ALA A 142 -15.62 12.81 -7.60
CA ALA A 142 -15.88 14.05 -6.89
C ALA A 142 -17.36 14.43 -7.02
N VAL A 143 -18.07 14.57 -5.91
CA VAL A 143 -19.46 15.05 -5.86
C VAL A 143 -19.40 16.55 -5.53
N LEU A 144 -19.69 17.38 -6.54
CA LEU A 144 -19.46 18.82 -6.48
C LEU A 144 -20.78 19.58 -6.59
N ARG A 145 -20.97 20.58 -5.74
CA ARG A 145 -22.08 21.53 -5.88
C ARG A 145 -21.65 22.75 -6.65
N ARG A 146 -22.43 23.13 -7.67
CA ARG A 146 -22.26 24.34 -8.48
C ARG A 146 -23.63 24.93 -8.78
N ASN A 147 -23.78 26.24 -8.64
CA ASN A 147 -25.03 26.96 -8.89
C ASN A 147 -26.23 26.30 -8.19
N GLY A 148 -26.03 25.84 -6.96
CA GLY A 148 -27.04 25.20 -6.12
C GLY A 148 -27.26 23.70 -6.38
N ALA A 149 -26.66 23.10 -7.42
CA ALA A 149 -26.91 21.72 -7.82
C ALA A 149 -25.69 20.81 -7.60
N TRP A 150 -25.90 19.62 -7.02
CA TRP A 150 -24.89 18.58 -6.83
C TRP A 150 -24.75 17.72 -8.08
N SER A 151 -23.51 17.43 -8.49
CA SER A 151 -23.23 16.58 -9.64
C SER A 151 -21.97 15.73 -9.42
N PRO A 152 -21.95 14.47 -9.87
CA PRO A 152 -20.76 13.63 -9.81
C PRO A 152 -19.82 13.93 -11.00
N VAL A 153 -18.53 14.00 -10.71
CA VAL A 153 -17.43 14.12 -11.66
C VAL A 153 -16.52 12.90 -11.48
N PRO A 154 -16.72 11.83 -12.28
CA PRO A 154 -15.90 10.63 -12.18
C PRO A 154 -14.51 10.84 -12.78
N LYS A 155 -13.47 10.29 -12.14
CA LYS A 155 -12.12 10.29 -12.72
C LYS A 155 -11.89 9.01 -13.53
N PRO A 156 -11.70 9.10 -14.86
CA PRO A 156 -11.44 7.92 -15.67
C PRO A 156 -10.07 7.31 -15.33
N ARG A 157 -9.95 6.00 -15.53
CA ARG A 157 -8.66 5.32 -15.44
C ARG A 157 -7.75 5.74 -16.61
N PRO A 158 -6.51 6.20 -16.36
CA PRO A 158 -5.60 6.58 -17.44
C PRO A 158 -5.29 5.42 -18.40
N ALA A 159 -5.26 5.72 -19.69
CA ALA A 159 -4.79 4.78 -20.71
C ALA A 159 -3.30 4.48 -20.50
N GLY A 160 -2.94 3.20 -20.45
CA GLY A 160 -1.56 2.74 -20.18
C GLY A 160 -1.27 2.39 -18.72
N MET A 161 -2.26 2.50 -17.83
CA MET A 161 -2.18 1.98 -16.46
C MET A 161 -2.50 0.47 -16.49
N ASP A 162 -1.65 -0.37 -15.89
CA ASP A 162 -1.80 -1.82 -15.94
C ASP A 162 -2.16 -2.40 -14.58
N ASP A 163 -2.76 -3.58 -14.63
CA ASP A 163 -3.11 -4.40 -13.47
C ASP A 163 -2.11 -5.57 -13.32
N TRP A 164 -2.16 -6.24 -12.17
CA TRP A 164 -1.31 -7.40 -11.86
C TRP A 164 -2.17 -8.49 -11.22
N GLY A 165 -3.01 -9.11 -12.06
CA GLY A 165 -4.08 -9.98 -11.61
C GLY A 165 -3.65 -11.41 -11.26
N HIS A 166 -2.52 -11.87 -11.78
CA HIS A 166 -1.92 -13.18 -11.48
C HIS A 166 -0.60 -13.02 -10.74
N PHE A 167 -0.05 -14.11 -10.22
CA PHE A 167 1.28 -14.08 -9.61
C PHE A 167 2.35 -13.54 -10.59
N ASP A 168 2.25 -13.97 -11.85
CA ASP A 168 3.15 -13.58 -12.95
C ASP A 168 2.52 -12.46 -13.82
N ARG A 169 1.80 -11.50 -13.22
CA ARG A 169 1.02 -10.42 -13.86
C ARG A 169 -0.23 -10.91 -14.58
N GLY A 170 -0.09 -11.84 -15.52
CA GLY A 170 -1.16 -12.31 -16.38
C GLY A 170 -1.26 -13.83 -16.50
N PRO A 171 -2.19 -14.31 -17.35
CA PRO A 171 -2.40 -15.72 -17.58
C PRO A 171 -1.33 -16.37 -18.48
N ASP A 172 -0.49 -15.55 -19.13
CA ASP A 172 0.62 -15.94 -20.01
C ASP A 172 1.88 -16.38 -19.25
N GLY A 173 1.92 -16.21 -17.92
CA GLY A 173 3.08 -16.57 -17.12
C GLY A 173 4.26 -15.59 -17.25
N ASN A 174 4.07 -14.44 -17.90
CA ASN A 174 5.12 -13.47 -18.17
C ASN A 174 5.07 -12.29 -17.18
N GLY A 175 6.02 -12.23 -16.25
CA GLY A 175 6.09 -11.21 -15.19
C GLY A 175 6.54 -9.82 -15.67
N VAL A 176 5.90 -9.28 -16.70
CA VAL A 176 6.16 -7.94 -17.26
C VAL A 176 4.93 -7.07 -17.09
N SER A 177 5.06 -5.98 -16.34
CA SER A 177 4.01 -4.95 -16.27
C SER A 177 3.96 -4.17 -17.57
N ARG A 178 2.76 -3.82 -18.00
CA ARG A 178 2.51 -2.90 -19.12
C ARG A 178 2.28 -1.46 -18.64
N ASP A 179 2.38 -1.23 -17.33
CA ASP A 179 2.10 0.06 -16.70
C ASP A 179 3.15 1.10 -17.11
N ARG A 180 2.69 2.18 -17.75
CA ARG A 180 3.55 3.26 -18.23
C ARG A 180 3.78 4.36 -17.19
N PHE A 181 3.21 4.27 -16.00
CA PHE A 181 3.30 5.27 -14.94
C PHE A 181 4.18 4.81 -13.77
N VAL A 182 4.48 3.52 -13.67
CA VAL A 182 5.42 2.99 -12.67
C VAL A 182 6.84 3.52 -12.93
N ARG A 183 7.42 4.19 -11.94
CA ARG A 183 8.79 4.74 -11.96
C ARG A 183 9.48 4.47 -10.63
N ALA A 184 10.75 4.87 -10.52
CA ALA A 184 11.47 4.85 -9.26
C ALA A 184 10.68 5.64 -8.19
N PRO A 185 10.27 5.01 -7.09
CA PRO A 185 9.45 5.68 -6.09
C PRO A 185 10.28 6.66 -5.25
N CYS A 186 9.62 7.67 -4.68
CA CYS A 186 10.26 8.62 -3.77
C CYS A 186 9.42 8.93 -2.52
N GLN A 187 8.16 8.51 -2.49
CA GLN A 187 7.24 8.73 -1.37
C GLN A 187 6.42 7.48 -1.04
N LEU A 188 5.86 7.47 0.17
CA LEU A 188 4.82 6.53 0.57
C LEU A 188 3.47 7.01 0.04
N GLN A 189 2.69 6.09 -0.51
CA GLN A 189 1.28 6.32 -0.82
C GLN A 189 0.41 5.98 0.40
N TRP A 190 0.63 4.81 1.00
CA TRP A 190 -0.08 4.34 2.19
C TRP A 190 0.65 3.15 2.83
N MET A 191 0.27 2.83 4.05
CA MET A 191 0.72 1.64 4.79
C MET A 191 -0.47 0.92 5.42
N SER A 192 -0.46 -0.41 5.39
CA SER A 192 -1.56 -1.23 5.91
C SER A 192 -1.09 -2.55 6.52
N GLY A 193 -1.88 -3.09 7.45
CA GLY A 193 -1.72 -4.39 8.06
C GLY A 193 -0.60 -4.46 9.11
N VAL A 194 -0.69 -5.46 9.99
CA VAL A 194 0.29 -5.69 11.05
C VAL A 194 1.40 -6.62 10.56
N GLN A 195 2.63 -6.38 11.00
CA GLN A 195 3.73 -7.32 10.86
C GLN A 195 3.46 -8.54 11.77
N ALA A 196 2.65 -9.49 11.32
CA ALA A 196 2.31 -10.70 12.09
C ALA A 196 3.47 -11.71 12.22
N ILE A 197 4.72 -11.26 12.07
CA ILE A 197 5.88 -12.10 11.75
C ILE A 197 6.99 -11.79 12.75
N PRO A 198 7.37 -12.75 13.62
CA PRO A 198 8.51 -12.58 14.51
C PRO A 198 9.79 -12.26 13.75
N LEU A 199 10.47 -11.18 14.13
CA LEU A 199 11.73 -10.76 13.53
C LEU A 199 12.86 -11.76 13.83
N GLY A 200 13.75 -11.98 12.87
CA GLY A 200 14.99 -12.74 13.07
C GLY A 200 14.88 -14.27 12.99
N GLY A 201 13.69 -14.81 12.70
CA GLY A 201 13.50 -16.25 12.46
C GLY A 201 14.08 -16.74 11.12
N ASN A 202 14.25 -18.07 10.99
CA ASN A 202 14.73 -18.69 9.75
C ASN A 202 13.78 -18.36 8.58
N PRO A 203 14.24 -17.62 7.54
CA PRO A 203 13.41 -17.30 6.40
C PRO A 203 12.85 -18.54 5.69
N ALA A 204 13.53 -19.70 5.78
CA ALA A 204 13.14 -20.96 5.15
C ALA A 204 11.82 -21.55 5.66
N GLY A 205 11.41 -21.26 6.90
CA GLY A 205 10.14 -21.72 7.48
C GLY A 205 8.99 -20.71 7.40
N TYR A 206 9.17 -19.61 6.67
CA TYR A 206 8.23 -18.49 6.58
C TYR A 206 7.20 -18.70 5.46
N ASP A 207 5.94 -18.35 5.73
CA ASP A 207 4.84 -18.31 4.76
C ASP A 207 4.61 -16.84 4.36
N PRO A 208 5.07 -16.40 3.17
CA PRO A 208 4.90 -15.02 2.70
C PRO A 208 3.47 -14.67 2.28
N GLY A 209 2.52 -15.58 2.45
CA GLY A 209 1.19 -15.48 1.85
C GLY A 209 1.26 -15.64 0.32
N ALA A 210 0.14 -15.36 -0.35
CA ALA A 210 0.08 -15.48 -1.82
C ALA A 210 0.70 -14.28 -2.57
N GLY A 211 1.15 -13.24 -1.86
CA GLY A 211 1.51 -11.96 -2.45
C GLY A 211 0.30 -11.02 -2.59
N VAL A 212 0.44 -10.02 -3.47
CA VAL A 212 -0.62 -9.04 -3.80
C VAL A 212 -1.11 -9.30 -5.21
N ARG A 213 -2.41 -9.20 -5.46
CA ARG A 213 -2.99 -9.08 -6.82
C ARG A 213 -3.68 -7.74 -6.96
N ALA A 214 -3.43 -7.03 -8.05
CA ALA A 214 -4.04 -5.75 -8.34
C ALA A 214 -4.98 -5.87 -9.53
N ASP A 215 -6.22 -5.41 -9.39
CA ASP A 215 -7.24 -5.38 -10.45
C ASP A 215 -8.18 -4.20 -10.24
N GLY A 216 -8.37 -3.36 -11.26
CA GLY A 216 -9.43 -2.34 -11.26
C GLY A 216 -9.43 -1.38 -10.06
N GLY A 217 -8.23 -1.06 -9.52
CA GLY A 217 -8.09 -0.18 -8.36
C GLY A 217 -8.23 -0.87 -6.99
N LEU A 218 -8.23 -2.20 -6.95
CA LEU A 218 -8.31 -3.00 -5.73
C LEU A 218 -7.08 -3.90 -5.59
N LEU A 219 -6.69 -4.18 -4.34
CA LEU A 219 -5.69 -5.19 -4.00
C LEU A 219 -6.31 -6.39 -3.29
N ALA A 220 -6.14 -7.59 -3.84
CA ALA A 220 -6.49 -8.84 -3.17
C ALA A 220 -5.29 -9.39 -2.39
N LEU A 221 -5.51 -9.75 -1.13
CA LEU A 221 -4.49 -10.27 -0.21
C LEU A 221 -4.92 -11.63 0.34
N ASP A 222 -3.98 -12.57 0.41
CA ASP A 222 -4.14 -13.87 1.07
C ASP A 222 -2.94 -14.11 1.98
N TYR A 223 -3.22 -14.25 3.27
CA TYR A 223 -2.22 -14.35 4.33
C TYR A 223 -2.73 -15.19 5.50
N LYS A 224 -1.84 -15.48 6.44
CA LYS A 224 -2.17 -16.17 7.69
C LYS A 224 -1.86 -15.27 8.87
N THR A 225 -2.81 -15.11 9.79
CA THR A 225 -2.57 -14.40 11.05
C THR A 225 -1.94 -15.33 12.07
N ALA A 226 -1.10 -14.80 12.97
CA ALA A 226 -0.74 -15.48 14.20
C ALA A 226 -1.83 -15.23 15.26
N ASP A 227 -2.22 -16.25 16.00
CA ASP A 227 -3.01 -16.09 17.23
C ASP A 227 -2.11 -15.53 18.33
N GLY A 228 -2.48 -14.38 18.91
CA GLY A 228 -1.71 -13.68 19.95
C GLY A 228 -1.55 -14.51 21.24
N ALA A 229 -2.48 -15.43 21.53
CA ALA A 229 -2.40 -16.33 22.67
C ALA A 229 -1.59 -17.62 22.36
N ASN A 230 -1.54 -18.02 21.09
CA ASN A 230 -0.75 -19.18 20.65
C ASN A 230 -0.19 -18.96 19.24
N PRO A 231 1.08 -18.53 19.09
CA PRO A 231 1.68 -18.26 17.78
C PRO A 231 1.81 -19.49 16.87
N ARG A 232 1.52 -20.71 17.36
CA ARG A 232 1.43 -21.94 16.56
C ARG A 232 0.06 -22.12 15.89
N LYS A 233 -1.01 -21.50 16.41
CA LYS A 233 -2.32 -21.48 15.75
C LYS A 233 -2.34 -20.32 14.75
N ARG A 234 -2.65 -20.64 13.50
CA ARG A 234 -2.75 -19.67 12.41
C ARG A 234 -4.11 -19.76 11.74
N GLN A 235 -4.69 -18.61 11.43
CA GLN A 235 -5.95 -18.50 10.70
C GLN A 235 -5.68 -17.99 9.28
N GLY A 236 -6.15 -18.71 8.27
CA GLY A 236 -6.14 -18.25 6.89
C GLY A 236 -7.09 -17.06 6.71
N MET A 237 -6.62 -16.01 6.04
CA MET A 237 -7.37 -14.78 5.79
C MET A 237 -7.33 -14.44 4.31
N LEU A 238 -8.47 -13.98 3.79
CA LEU A 238 -8.58 -13.29 2.52
C LEU A 238 -9.07 -11.87 2.77
N ALA A 239 -8.50 -10.89 2.07
CA ALA A 239 -8.90 -9.50 2.21
C ALA A 239 -8.83 -8.76 0.87
N ALA A 240 -9.55 -7.65 0.80
CA ALA A 240 -9.37 -6.65 -0.22
C ALA A 240 -9.15 -5.25 0.36
N LEU A 241 -8.26 -4.50 -0.27
CA LEU A 241 -7.97 -3.11 0.03
C LEU A 241 -8.22 -2.26 -1.21
N ASP A 242 -8.60 -1.00 -1.03
CA ASP A 242 -8.48 0.01 -2.08
C ASP A 242 -6.99 0.20 -2.43
N ALA A 243 -6.63 0.09 -3.70
CA ALA A 243 -5.23 0.09 -4.12
C ALA A 243 -4.54 1.45 -4.01
N PHE A 244 -5.32 2.53 -4.01
CA PHE A 244 -4.81 3.89 -4.07
C PHE A 244 -4.66 4.54 -2.69
N SER A 245 -5.48 4.12 -1.74
CA SER A 245 -5.51 4.60 -0.36
C SER A 245 -5.05 3.54 0.65
N GLY A 246 -5.12 2.25 0.33
CA GLY A 246 -4.84 1.18 1.28
C GLY A 246 -5.96 0.95 2.29
N VAL A 247 -7.13 1.60 2.13
CA VAL A 247 -8.29 1.39 3.01
C VAL A 247 -8.79 -0.05 2.87
N PRO A 248 -8.92 -0.80 3.98
CA PRO A 248 -9.53 -2.12 3.96
C PRO A 248 -11.00 -2.08 3.55
N LEU A 249 -11.37 -2.84 2.52
CA LEU A 249 -12.74 -2.92 2.02
C LEU A 249 -13.52 -4.06 2.67
N TRP A 250 -12.86 -5.21 2.84
CA TRP A 250 -13.37 -6.37 3.58
C TRP A 250 -12.22 -7.30 3.96
N LYS A 251 -12.45 -8.10 5.00
CA LYS A 251 -11.57 -9.15 5.49
C LYS A 251 -12.44 -10.35 5.86
N ARG A 252 -12.01 -11.57 5.51
CA ARG A 252 -12.73 -12.78 5.87
C ARG A 252 -11.79 -13.94 6.22
N PRO A 253 -12.11 -14.75 7.24
CA PRO A 253 -11.42 -16.00 7.47
C PRO A 253 -11.73 -17.00 6.36
N ARG A 254 -10.77 -17.89 6.09
CA ARG A 254 -10.92 -19.08 5.25
C ARG A 254 -10.09 -20.24 5.80
N ASP A 255 -10.26 -21.43 5.23
CA ASP A 255 -9.46 -22.59 5.61
C ASP A 255 -7.94 -22.29 5.51
N THR A 256 -7.24 -22.51 6.62
CA THR A 256 -5.79 -22.31 6.72
C THR A 256 -5.01 -23.19 5.74
N ALA A 257 -5.51 -24.38 5.39
CA ALA A 257 -4.84 -25.27 4.43
C ALA A 257 -4.90 -24.76 2.98
N ALA A 258 -5.95 -23.98 2.65
CA ALA A 258 -6.12 -23.31 1.37
C ALA A 258 -5.39 -21.96 1.29
N ALA A 259 -5.06 -21.33 2.43
CA ALA A 259 -4.36 -20.04 2.49
C ALA A 259 -2.87 -20.10 2.12
N GLY A 260 -2.35 -18.98 1.61
CA GLY A 260 -0.92 -18.79 1.30
C GLY A 260 -0.44 -19.48 0.01
N ARG A 261 -1.34 -19.69 -0.95
CA ARG A 261 -1.03 -20.37 -2.23
C ARG A 261 -0.89 -19.35 -3.36
N ARG A 262 0.32 -19.16 -3.88
CA ARG A 262 0.63 -18.01 -4.76
C ARG A 262 -0.07 -18.11 -6.10
N TRP A 263 0.01 -19.25 -6.78
CA TRP A 263 -0.63 -19.41 -8.09
C TRP A 263 -2.14 -19.70 -8.03
N GLN A 264 -2.72 -19.81 -6.83
CA GLN A 264 -4.15 -20.06 -6.62
C GLN A 264 -4.94 -18.80 -6.26
N LEU A 265 -4.28 -17.64 -6.12
CA LEU A 265 -4.93 -16.35 -5.97
C LEU A 265 -4.81 -15.56 -7.27
N VAL A 266 -5.94 -15.29 -7.89
CA VAL A 266 -6.06 -14.44 -9.07
C VAL A 266 -7.10 -13.35 -8.82
N ALA A 267 -6.82 -12.11 -9.19
CA ALA A 267 -7.80 -11.02 -9.20
C ALA A 267 -7.87 -10.45 -10.61
N THR A 268 -8.99 -10.59 -11.31
CA THR A 268 -9.17 -9.98 -12.63
C THR A 268 -10.64 -9.86 -12.99
N GLY A 269 -11.01 -8.82 -13.73
CA GLY A 269 -12.38 -8.63 -14.21
C GLY A 269 -13.38 -8.41 -13.06
N GLY A 270 -12.95 -7.74 -11.98
CA GLY A 270 -13.79 -7.46 -10.82
C GLY A 270 -14.05 -8.68 -9.93
N ARG A 271 -13.30 -9.77 -10.11
CA ARG A 271 -13.45 -11.01 -9.34
C ARG A 271 -12.13 -11.51 -8.77
N ILE A 272 -12.20 -12.17 -7.61
CA ILE A 272 -11.08 -12.88 -7.00
C ILE A 272 -11.33 -14.39 -7.10
N TYR A 273 -10.46 -15.09 -7.82
CA TYR A 273 -10.51 -16.53 -7.99
C TYR A 273 -9.56 -17.20 -7.01
N THR A 274 -10.08 -18.08 -6.16
CA THR A 274 -9.29 -18.82 -5.16
C THR A 274 -10.06 -20.01 -4.59
N PHE A 275 -9.35 -20.90 -3.90
CA PHE A 275 -9.96 -21.98 -3.12
C PHE A 275 -10.28 -21.48 -1.71
N LEU A 276 -11.51 -21.67 -1.26
CA LEU A 276 -11.94 -21.29 0.09
C LEU A 276 -11.70 -22.39 1.13
N GLN A 277 -11.64 -23.64 0.67
CA GLN A 277 -11.42 -24.85 1.46
C GLN A 277 -10.46 -25.77 0.72
N ALA A 278 -9.57 -26.44 1.44
CA ALA A 278 -8.66 -27.41 0.84
C ALA A 278 -9.46 -28.59 0.26
N GLY A 279 -9.26 -28.89 -1.03
CA GLY A 279 -10.04 -29.91 -1.74
C GLY A 279 -11.44 -29.47 -2.19
N GLY A 280 -11.86 -28.25 -1.86
CA GLY A 280 -13.11 -27.68 -2.36
C GLY A 280 -13.01 -27.22 -3.82
N PRO A 281 -14.13 -26.81 -4.45
CA PRO A 281 -14.11 -26.24 -5.79
C PRO A 281 -13.42 -24.88 -5.81
N LEU A 282 -12.91 -24.48 -6.97
CA LEU A 282 -12.49 -23.10 -7.21
C LEU A 282 -13.70 -22.16 -7.06
N ALA A 283 -13.53 -21.05 -6.36
CA ALA A 283 -14.56 -20.03 -6.21
C ALA A 283 -14.11 -18.72 -6.88
N ALA A 284 -15.05 -17.99 -7.47
CA ALA A 284 -14.88 -16.60 -7.86
C ALA A 284 -15.72 -15.71 -6.94
N LEU A 285 -15.06 -14.81 -6.23
CA LEU A 285 -15.68 -13.87 -5.32
C LEU A 285 -15.83 -12.51 -6.01
N ASN A 286 -16.86 -11.75 -5.68
CA ASN A 286 -16.92 -10.34 -6.02
C ASN A 286 -15.74 -9.63 -5.35
N ALA A 287 -14.89 -8.93 -6.13
CA ALA A 287 -13.69 -8.32 -5.58
C ALA A 287 -13.99 -7.22 -4.55
N ARG A 288 -15.10 -6.48 -4.70
CA ARG A 288 -15.48 -5.38 -3.81
C ARG A 288 -16.18 -5.81 -2.52
N THR A 289 -16.87 -6.95 -2.52
CA THR A 289 -17.63 -7.40 -1.33
C THR A 289 -17.06 -8.64 -0.65
N GLY A 290 -16.32 -9.49 -1.38
CA GLY A 290 -15.80 -10.76 -0.86
C GLY A 290 -16.83 -11.90 -0.86
N ASP A 291 -18.04 -11.63 -1.35
CA ASP A 291 -19.10 -12.62 -1.49
C ASP A 291 -18.79 -13.58 -2.64
N VAL A 292 -19.15 -14.85 -2.46
CA VAL A 292 -18.99 -15.85 -3.51
C VAL A 292 -20.01 -15.57 -4.60
N ALA A 293 -19.53 -15.16 -5.77
CA ALA A 293 -20.38 -14.91 -6.94
C ALA A 293 -20.61 -16.20 -7.73
N LEU A 294 -19.60 -17.08 -7.79
CA LEU A 294 -19.64 -18.29 -8.60
C LEU A 294 -18.70 -19.37 -8.05
N THR A 295 -19.04 -20.64 -8.28
CA THR A 295 -18.18 -21.80 -7.99
C THR A 295 -18.02 -22.69 -9.21
N TYR A 296 -16.82 -23.17 -9.46
CA TYR A 296 -16.48 -24.03 -10.59
C TYR A 296 -16.55 -25.50 -10.16
N GLY A 297 -17.77 -26.02 -10.00
CA GLY A 297 -18.01 -27.35 -9.42
C GLY A 297 -17.42 -28.53 -10.22
N ALA A 298 -17.30 -28.39 -11.54
CA ALA A 298 -16.67 -29.41 -12.39
C ALA A 298 -15.16 -29.51 -12.18
N ALA A 299 -14.52 -28.43 -11.70
CA ALA A 299 -13.13 -28.41 -11.25
C ALA A 299 -13.04 -28.68 -9.74
N ALA A 300 -13.72 -29.74 -9.27
CA ALA A 300 -13.60 -30.25 -7.92
C ALA A 300 -12.65 -31.46 -7.94
N GLY A 301 -11.58 -31.39 -7.16
CA GLY A 301 -10.52 -32.38 -7.12
C GLY A 301 -9.47 -31.97 -6.10
N LYS A 302 -8.55 -32.87 -5.77
CA LYS A 302 -7.53 -32.55 -4.77
C LYS A 302 -6.49 -31.64 -5.42
N PRO A 303 -6.20 -30.46 -4.85
CA PRO A 303 -5.09 -29.65 -5.30
C PRO A 303 -3.81 -30.47 -5.30
N LEU A 304 -3.00 -30.31 -6.35
CA LEU A 304 -1.67 -30.86 -6.41
C LEU A 304 -0.88 -30.33 -5.21
N ARG A 305 0.01 -31.17 -4.67
CA ARG A 305 0.82 -30.82 -3.49
C ARG A 305 1.62 -29.53 -3.73
N ASP A 306 1.93 -28.85 -2.63
CA ASP A 306 2.69 -27.60 -2.61
C ASP A 306 2.06 -26.50 -3.49
N GLU A 307 2.78 -26.01 -4.50
CA GLU A 307 2.37 -24.94 -5.42
C GLU A 307 2.11 -25.49 -6.84
N GLY A 308 1.81 -26.79 -6.96
CA GLY A 308 1.56 -27.46 -8.24
C GLY A 308 0.26 -27.02 -8.92
N THR A 309 -0.79 -26.75 -8.14
CA THR A 309 -2.06 -26.23 -8.66
C THR A 309 -1.95 -24.74 -8.91
N GLN A 310 -2.26 -24.35 -10.14
CA GLN A 310 -2.27 -22.97 -10.63
C GLN A 310 -3.63 -22.66 -11.26
N VAL A 311 -4.04 -21.40 -11.12
CA VAL A 311 -5.25 -20.85 -11.71
C VAL A 311 -4.83 -19.79 -12.73
N ARG A 312 -5.34 -19.89 -13.96
CA ARG A 312 -5.17 -18.88 -15.01
C ARG A 312 -6.52 -18.41 -15.48
N VAL A 313 -6.66 -17.10 -15.68
CA VAL A 313 -7.91 -16.47 -16.09
C VAL A 313 -7.59 -15.49 -17.20
N ALA A 314 -8.22 -15.66 -18.36
CA ALA A 314 -8.00 -14.85 -19.54
C ALA A 314 -9.33 -14.54 -20.20
N GLY A 315 -9.88 -13.35 -19.95
CA GLY A 315 -11.20 -12.98 -20.47
C GLY A 315 -12.30 -13.94 -19.97
N ASP A 316 -12.90 -14.68 -20.87
CA ASP A 316 -13.96 -15.66 -20.63
C ASP A 316 -13.44 -17.07 -20.26
N LEU A 317 -12.13 -17.26 -20.15
CA LEU A 317 -11.51 -18.56 -19.89
C LEU A 317 -10.95 -18.66 -18.46
N VAL A 318 -11.24 -19.78 -17.79
CA VAL A 318 -10.62 -20.16 -16.51
C VAL A 318 -9.98 -21.53 -16.67
N ALA A 319 -8.66 -21.59 -16.53
CA ALA A 319 -7.90 -22.83 -16.51
C ALA A 319 -7.43 -23.15 -15.08
N VAL A 320 -7.59 -24.40 -14.65
CA VAL A 320 -7.08 -24.89 -13.37
C VAL A 320 -6.56 -26.31 -13.50
N ASN A 321 -5.36 -26.56 -12.99
CA ASN A 321 -4.77 -27.89 -12.96
C ASN A 321 -4.85 -28.52 -11.56
N LEU A 322 -5.38 -29.73 -11.51
CA LEU A 322 -5.58 -30.54 -10.31
C LEU A 322 -4.92 -31.91 -10.52
N ASP A 323 -4.96 -32.77 -9.49
CA ASP A 323 -4.47 -34.15 -9.60
C ASP A 323 -5.20 -34.97 -10.66
N THR A 324 -6.46 -34.64 -10.91
CA THR A 324 -7.31 -35.25 -11.94
C THR A 324 -7.13 -34.64 -13.33
N GLY A 325 -6.25 -33.66 -13.53
CA GLY A 325 -5.88 -33.12 -14.84
C GLY A 325 -6.12 -31.62 -14.98
N LEU A 326 -6.24 -31.17 -16.23
CA LEU A 326 -6.42 -29.76 -16.58
C LEU A 326 -7.88 -29.50 -16.97
N PHE A 327 -8.50 -28.53 -16.31
CA PHE A 327 -9.88 -28.12 -16.55
C PHE A 327 -9.91 -26.75 -17.20
N MET A 328 -10.75 -26.58 -18.20
CA MET A 328 -11.08 -25.29 -18.79
C MET A 328 -12.57 -25.03 -18.63
N SER A 329 -12.90 -23.89 -18.02
CA SER A 329 -14.28 -23.48 -17.76
C SER A 329 -14.53 -22.08 -18.30
N ASP A 330 -15.79 -21.80 -18.56
CA ASP A 330 -16.27 -20.45 -18.86
C ASP A 330 -16.25 -19.58 -17.59
N ALA A 331 -15.61 -18.41 -17.67
CA ALA A 331 -15.43 -17.53 -16.53
C ALA A 331 -16.75 -16.94 -16.01
N ALA A 332 -17.71 -16.66 -16.90
CA ALA A 332 -18.96 -16.01 -16.52
C ALA A 332 -19.95 -16.98 -15.86
N THR A 333 -20.03 -18.20 -16.37
CA THR A 333 -21.05 -19.20 -16.01
C THR A 333 -20.53 -20.36 -15.17
N GLY A 334 -19.22 -20.60 -15.15
CA GLY A 334 -18.61 -21.73 -14.47
C GLY A 334 -18.79 -23.06 -15.19
N ARG A 335 -19.40 -23.05 -16.39
CA ARG A 335 -19.63 -24.26 -17.18
C ARG A 335 -18.29 -24.82 -17.67
N LEU A 336 -18.08 -26.11 -17.47
CA LEU A 336 -16.94 -26.83 -18.05
C LEU A 336 -17.01 -26.75 -19.58
N ARG A 337 -15.91 -26.34 -20.21
CA ARG A 337 -15.73 -26.41 -21.66
C ARG A 337 -15.14 -27.76 -22.05
N TRP A 338 -14.05 -28.13 -21.39
CA TRP A 338 -13.40 -29.42 -21.55
C TRP A 338 -12.55 -29.75 -20.31
N HIS A 339 -12.27 -31.04 -20.15
CA HIS A 339 -11.36 -31.59 -19.16
C HIS A 339 -10.37 -32.50 -19.87
N ARG A 340 -9.09 -32.36 -19.51
CA ARG A 340 -8.02 -33.21 -20.00
C ARG A 340 -7.40 -33.99 -18.84
N PRO A 341 -7.54 -35.32 -18.79
CA PRO A 341 -6.93 -36.13 -17.74
C PRO A 341 -5.40 -36.09 -17.84
N PRO A 342 -4.68 -36.36 -16.73
CA PRO A 342 -3.24 -36.46 -16.75
C PRO A 342 -2.80 -37.70 -17.56
N PRO A 343 -1.57 -37.69 -18.11
CA PRO A 343 -1.00 -38.91 -18.71
C PRO A 343 -0.81 -40.00 -17.65
N ALA A 344 -0.78 -41.26 -18.08
CA ALA A 344 -0.57 -42.40 -17.19
C ALA A 344 0.71 -42.23 -16.36
N GLY A 345 0.59 -42.32 -15.03
CA GLY A 345 1.70 -42.11 -14.10
C GLY A 345 2.34 -40.72 -14.19
N GLY A 346 1.57 -39.69 -14.53
CA GLY A 346 2.05 -38.31 -14.68
C GLY A 346 1.07 -37.23 -14.22
N SER A 347 1.36 -35.97 -14.56
CA SER A 347 0.56 -34.79 -14.23
C SER A 347 0.65 -33.73 -15.32
N LEU A 348 -0.34 -32.83 -15.36
CA LEU A 348 -0.33 -31.62 -16.19
C LEU A 348 -0.02 -30.41 -15.30
N LEU A 349 1.10 -29.75 -15.57
CA LEU A 349 1.66 -28.69 -14.73
C LEU A 349 1.87 -27.39 -15.49
N PHE A 350 1.97 -26.30 -14.73
CA PHE A 350 2.32 -24.96 -15.19
C PHE A 350 1.49 -24.46 -16.39
N PRO A 351 0.14 -24.57 -16.34
CA PRO A 351 -0.69 -24.09 -17.43
C PRO A 351 -0.50 -22.58 -17.63
N VAL A 352 -0.42 -22.16 -18.89
CA VAL A 352 -0.48 -20.75 -19.32
C VAL A 352 -1.46 -20.61 -20.47
N ILE A 353 -2.13 -19.46 -20.55
CA ILE A 353 -3.07 -19.14 -21.62
C ILE A 353 -2.46 -18.05 -22.49
N ASP A 354 -2.18 -18.39 -23.74
CA ASP A 354 -1.94 -17.41 -24.80
C ASP A 354 -3.29 -17.05 -25.43
N ALA A 355 -3.92 -16.02 -24.86
CA ALA A 355 -5.24 -15.57 -25.31
C ALA A 355 -5.21 -15.04 -26.75
N ALA A 356 -4.09 -14.47 -27.21
CA ALA A 356 -3.96 -13.95 -28.56
C ALA A 356 -3.92 -15.09 -29.59
N ALA A 357 -3.25 -16.19 -29.26
CA ALA A 357 -3.22 -17.38 -30.11
C ALA A 357 -4.43 -18.31 -29.92
N GLY A 358 -5.27 -18.08 -28.90
CA GLY A 358 -6.36 -18.99 -28.53
C GLY A 358 -5.85 -20.35 -28.03
N ARG A 359 -4.70 -20.37 -27.35
CA ARG A 359 -4.01 -21.61 -26.96
C ARG A 359 -3.74 -21.68 -25.46
N VAL A 360 -3.72 -22.91 -24.96
CA VAL A 360 -3.24 -23.24 -23.63
C VAL A 360 -1.99 -24.11 -23.76
N TYR A 361 -0.92 -23.76 -23.06
CA TYR A 361 0.27 -24.58 -22.99
C TYR A 361 0.43 -25.16 -21.60
N ALA A 362 0.90 -26.40 -21.51
CA ALA A 362 1.12 -27.08 -20.24
C ALA A 362 2.29 -28.07 -20.36
N LEU A 363 2.87 -28.41 -19.21
CA LEU A 363 3.92 -29.41 -19.10
C LEU A 363 3.30 -30.76 -18.75
N GLU A 364 3.57 -31.80 -19.54
CA GLU A 364 3.39 -33.18 -19.11
C GLU A 364 4.62 -33.61 -18.30
N ALA A 365 4.42 -34.08 -17.07
CA ALA A 365 5.50 -34.47 -16.15
C ALA A 365 5.24 -35.83 -15.46
N ASP A 366 6.27 -36.45 -14.90
CA ASP A 366 6.16 -37.68 -14.10
C ASP A 366 5.41 -37.46 -12.76
N ALA A 367 4.75 -38.51 -12.24
CA ALA A 367 3.94 -38.48 -11.01
C ALA A 367 4.70 -38.19 -9.69
N GLY A 368 5.98 -37.81 -9.74
CA GLY A 368 6.85 -37.51 -8.60
C GLY A 368 7.45 -36.10 -8.60
N ALA A 369 6.83 -35.14 -9.30
CA ALA A 369 7.32 -33.76 -9.42
C ALA A 369 7.74 -33.15 -8.08
N VAL A 370 8.96 -32.61 -8.01
CA VAL A 370 9.49 -31.93 -6.82
C VAL A 370 8.99 -30.49 -6.77
N LEU A 371 7.75 -30.32 -6.34
CA LEU A 371 7.09 -29.03 -6.22
C LEU A 371 7.54 -28.33 -4.93
N ARG A 372 8.78 -27.86 -4.81
CA ARG A 372 9.19 -27.18 -3.57
C ARG A 372 8.41 -25.88 -3.36
N SER A 373 8.08 -25.60 -2.11
CA SER A 373 7.19 -24.52 -1.66
C SER A 373 7.51 -23.11 -2.17
N ARG A 374 8.72 -22.85 -2.68
CA ARG A 374 9.12 -21.51 -3.16
C ARG A 374 9.10 -21.35 -4.66
N TRP A 375 9.44 -22.35 -5.45
CA TRP A 375 9.33 -22.24 -6.90
C TRP A 375 9.16 -23.65 -7.46
N PRO A 376 7.93 -24.04 -7.84
CA PRO A 376 7.66 -25.40 -8.27
C PRO A 376 8.32 -25.67 -9.63
N TRP A 377 8.82 -26.88 -9.82
CA TRP A 377 9.37 -27.36 -11.09
C TRP A 377 9.17 -28.87 -11.20
N ALA A 378 9.28 -29.39 -12.42
CA ALA A 378 9.22 -30.81 -12.69
C ALA A 378 10.14 -31.18 -13.86
N LEU A 379 10.51 -32.46 -13.94
CA LEU A 379 11.11 -33.01 -15.16
C LEU A 379 10.01 -33.20 -16.19
N ALA A 380 10.22 -32.66 -17.38
CA ALA A 380 9.27 -32.76 -18.45
C ALA A 380 9.30 -34.17 -19.08
N ARG A 381 8.14 -34.64 -19.51
CA ARG A 381 7.99 -35.69 -20.55
C ARG A 381 7.78 -35.05 -21.91
N ALA A 382 6.87 -34.07 -21.94
CA ALA A 382 6.56 -33.32 -23.14
C ALA A 382 6.04 -31.93 -22.77
N LEU A 383 6.19 -31.01 -23.72
CA LEU A 383 5.45 -29.75 -23.75
C LEU A 383 4.25 -29.94 -24.68
N ILE A 384 3.06 -29.59 -24.22
CA ILE A 384 1.83 -29.70 -25.01
C ILE A 384 1.18 -28.34 -25.22
N GLY A 385 0.54 -28.18 -26.36
CA GLY A 385 -0.30 -27.04 -26.71
C GLY A 385 -1.69 -27.53 -27.09
N ILE A 386 -2.69 -26.87 -26.52
CA ILE A 386 -4.09 -27.26 -26.56
C ILE A 386 -4.86 -26.07 -27.12
N ASP A 387 -5.78 -26.34 -28.05
CA ASP A 387 -6.74 -25.34 -28.51
C ASP A 387 -7.68 -24.97 -27.36
N ALA A 388 -7.73 -23.69 -26.99
CA ALA A 388 -8.43 -23.26 -25.78
C ALA A 388 -9.94 -23.47 -25.85
N ALA A 389 -10.52 -23.48 -27.06
CA ALA A 389 -11.96 -23.65 -27.26
C ALA A 389 -12.37 -25.13 -27.21
N SER A 390 -11.66 -26.00 -27.94
CA SER A 390 -12.04 -27.40 -28.14
C SER A 390 -11.38 -28.39 -27.18
N GLY A 391 -10.26 -28.01 -26.55
CA GLY A 391 -9.47 -28.92 -25.72
C GLY A 391 -8.63 -29.92 -26.51
N ARG A 392 -8.60 -29.81 -27.85
CA ARG A 392 -7.81 -30.66 -28.74
C ARG A 392 -6.32 -30.31 -28.63
N GLU A 393 -5.47 -31.33 -28.57
CA GLU A 393 -4.02 -31.14 -28.72
C GLU A 393 -3.71 -30.67 -30.14
N VAL A 394 -2.98 -29.57 -30.26
CA VAL A 394 -2.55 -29.00 -31.54
C VAL A 394 -1.03 -28.90 -31.65
N PHE A 395 -0.32 -29.17 -30.56
CA PHE A 395 1.13 -29.08 -30.48
C PHE A 395 1.64 -30.07 -29.42
N ARG A 396 2.73 -30.75 -29.74
CA ARG A 396 3.49 -31.59 -28.81
C ARG A 396 4.96 -31.50 -29.15
N SER A 397 5.79 -31.40 -28.12
CA SER A 397 7.24 -31.40 -28.23
C SER A 397 7.84 -32.25 -27.12
N GLU A 398 8.44 -33.38 -27.50
CA GLU A 398 9.13 -34.29 -26.58
C GLU A 398 10.63 -33.97 -26.44
N ILE A 399 11.16 -32.99 -27.19
CA ILE A 399 12.57 -32.58 -27.10
C ILE A 399 12.95 -32.05 -25.71
N VAL A 400 11.95 -31.69 -24.89
CA VAL A 400 12.12 -31.26 -23.51
C VAL A 400 12.18 -32.42 -22.52
N ALA A 401 12.01 -33.67 -22.96
CA ALA A 401 12.03 -34.84 -22.09
C ALA A 401 13.29 -34.86 -21.19
N GLY A 402 13.10 -35.02 -19.88
CA GLY A 402 14.15 -34.99 -18.87
C GLY A 402 14.71 -33.59 -18.54
N LYS A 403 14.24 -32.52 -19.19
CA LYS A 403 14.62 -31.15 -18.85
C LYS A 403 13.78 -30.64 -17.66
N PRO A 404 14.38 -29.87 -16.74
CA PRO A 404 13.64 -29.29 -15.62
C PRO A 404 12.91 -28.01 -16.10
N VAL A 405 11.61 -27.93 -15.83
CA VAL A 405 10.77 -26.80 -16.22
C VAL A 405 9.93 -26.37 -15.02
N GLY A 406 9.86 -25.06 -14.75
CA GLY A 406 9.00 -24.47 -13.72
C GLY A 406 8.18 -23.27 -14.20
N GLN A 407 8.46 -22.77 -15.41
CA GLN A 407 7.79 -21.65 -16.03
C GLN A 407 7.73 -21.86 -17.55
N ILE A 408 6.58 -21.50 -18.14
CA ILE A 408 6.32 -21.48 -19.58
C ILE A 408 5.92 -20.04 -19.93
N ILE A 409 6.47 -19.47 -20.99
CA ILE A 409 6.15 -18.10 -21.45
C ILE A 409 5.95 -18.11 -22.97
N PRO A 410 4.74 -17.83 -23.47
CA PRO A 410 4.50 -17.55 -24.88
C PRO A 410 5.24 -16.29 -25.33
N ALA A 411 5.94 -16.35 -26.47
CA ALA A 411 6.83 -15.31 -26.96
C ALA A 411 6.81 -15.22 -28.50
N GLY A 412 5.66 -14.86 -29.07
CA GLY A 412 5.46 -14.85 -30.52
C GLY A 412 5.46 -16.29 -31.05
N ASP A 413 6.33 -16.60 -32.02
CA ASP A 413 6.45 -17.94 -32.61
C ASP A 413 7.23 -18.94 -31.74
N HIS A 414 7.52 -18.57 -30.49
CA HIS A 414 8.31 -19.35 -29.55
C HIS A 414 7.60 -19.57 -28.21
N LEU A 415 7.98 -20.64 -27.52
CA LEU A 415 7.73 -20.86 -26.09
C LEU A 415 9.06 -20.84 -25.35
N VAL A 416 9.22 -19.89 -24.44
CA VAL A 416 10.35 -19.86 -23.52
C VAL A 416 10.01 -20.71 -22.30
N LEU A 417 10.90 -21.65 -21.98
CA LEU A 417 10.81 -22.52 -20.82
C LEU A 417 11.94 -22.18 -19.86
N PHE A 418 11.62 -22.09 -18.58
CA PHE A 418 12.60 -21.70 -17.57
C PHE A 418 12.46 -22.53 -16.31
N CYS A 419 13.61 -22.91 -15.73
CA CYS A 419 13.71 -23.46 -14.39
C CYS A 419 14.94 -22.90 -13.70
N GLY A 420 14.73 -22.12 -12.65
CA GLY A 420 15.80 -21.63 -11.81
C GLY A 420 16.12 -22.52 -10.62
N SER A 421 16.95 -22.01 -9.70
CA SER A 421 17.05 -22.54 -8.34
C SER A 421 16.55 -21.50 -7.34
N ALA A 422 15.57 -21.91 -6.54
CA ALA A 422 15.07 -21.12 -5.43
C ALA A 422 16.00 -21.25 -4.21
N ILE A 423 15.85 -20.37 -3.22
CA ILE A 423 16.45 -20.59 -1.89
C ILE A 423 15.87 -21.88 -1.30
N GLY A 424 16.72 -22.85 -0.98
CA GLY A 424 16.29 -24.21 -0.60
C GLY A 424 15.79 -25.06 -1.77
N GLY A 425 16.00 -24.61 -3.01
CA GLY A 425 15.77 -25.34 -4.26
C GLY A 425 16.99 -26.13 -4.73
N ARG A 426 17.00 -26.49 -6.02
CA ARG A 426 17.94 -27.41 -6.68
C ARG A 426 19.39 -27.17 -6.23
N GLY A 427 19.94 -28.09 -5.44
CA GLY A 427 21.35 -28.07 -5.03
C GLY A 427 22.28 -28.41 -6.18
N GLU A 428 23.59 -28.18 -6.03
CA GLU A 428 24.61 -28.55 -7.03
C GLU A 428 24.52 -30.05 -7.43
N LYS A 429 24.11 -30.90 -6.47
CA LYS A 429 23.86 -32.34 -6.66
C LYS A 429 22.64 -32.67 -7.53
N GLU A 430 21.70 -31.73 -7.70
CA GLU A 430 20.48 -31.97 -8.45
C GLU A 430 20.59 -31.47 -9.91
N GLY A 431 21.62 -30.66 -10.28
CA GLY A 431 21.99 -30.37 -11.69
C GLY A 431 21.79 -28.93 -12.22
N GLY A 432 21.77 -27.89 -11.39
CA GLY A 432 21.79 -26.46 -11.81
C GLY A 432 20.43 -25.89 -12.29
N GLY A 433 20.41 -24.74 -12.96
CA GLY A 433 19.21 -24.20 -13.64
C GLY A 433 19.24 -24.41 -15.15
N TRP A 434 18.08 -24.24 -15.80
CA TRP A 434 17.89 -24.47 -17.24
C TRP A 434 16.98 -23.43 -17.88
N ILE A 435 17.27 -23.09 -19.14
CA ILE A 435 16.42 -22.27 -20.00
C ILE A 435 16.41 -22.85 -21.41
N GLY A 436 15.25 -22.85 -22.05
CA GLY A 436 15.07 -23.33 -23.42
C GLY A 436 14.05 -22.50 -24.18
N SER A 437 14.15 -22.50 -25.51
CA SER A 437 13.20 -21.86 -26.41
C SER A 437 12.75 -22.86 -27.45
N ILE A 438 11.44 -23.08 -27.56
CA ILE A 438 10.83 -24.05 -28.46
C ILE A 438 10.10 -23.31 -29.57
N ARG A 439 10.36 -23.67 -30.83
CA ARG A 439 9.62 -23.12 -31.98
C ARG A 439 8.23 -23.73 -32.03
N LEU A 440 7.21 -22.89 -32.20
CA LEU A 440 5.83 -23.36 -32.31
C LEU A 440 5.54 -24.03 -33.66
N ALA A 441 6.30 -23.71 -34.71
CA ALA A 441 6.09 -24.23 -36.05
C ALA A 441 6.28 -25.75 -36.15
N ASP A 442 7.28 -26.29 -35.45
CA ASP A 442 7.70 -27.70 -35.57
C ASP A 442 8.02 -28.36 -34.22
N GLY A 443 7.94 -27.62 -33.11
CA GLY A 443 8.31 -28.13 -31.78
C GLY A 443 9.81 -28.29 -31.58
N SER A 444 10.65 -27.78 -32.49
CA SER A 444 12.11 -27.90 -32.39
C SER A 444 12.69 -26.94 -31.33
N LEU A 445 13.83 -27.33 -30.77
CA LEU A 445 14.60 -26.47 -29.88
C LEU A 445 15.31 -25.38 -30.70
N ALA A 446 14.99 -24.13 -30.41
CA ALA A 446 15.64 -22.96 -31.00
C ALA A 446 17.02 -22.70 -30.38
N GLY A 447 17.11 -22.93 -29.08
CA GLY A 447 18.34 -22.91 -28.30
C GLY A 447 18.07 -23.36 -26.86
N GLU A 448 19.13 -23.60 -26.11
CA GLU A 448 19.05 -23.85 -24.67
C GLU A 448 20.32 -23.41 -23.95
N GLY A 449 20.24 -23.28 -22.63
CA GLY A 449 21.39 -23.05 -21.77
C GLY A 449 21.20 -23.62 -20.38
N THR A 450 22.31 -23.91 -19.72
CA THR A 450 22.36 -24.27 -18.30
C THR A 450 23.18 -23.25 -17.54
N PHE A 451 22.87 -23.09 -16.27
CA PHE A 451 23.63 -22.21 -15.39
C PHE A 451 23.80 -22.84 -14.01
N ARG A 452 24.97 -22.62 -13.41
CA ARG A 452 25.19 -23.02 -12.02
C ARG A 452 24.36 -22.15 -11.11
N SER A 453 23.87 -22.74 -10.04
CA SER A 453 23.03 -22.05 -9.10
C SER A 453 23.44 -22.43 -7.67
N ALA A 454 23.99 -21.49 -6.93
CA ALA A 454 24.29 -21.68 -5.51
C ALA A 454 23.03 -21.43 -4.65
N TRP A 455 23.02 -21.85 -3.38
CA TRP A 455 21.90 -21.63 -2.45
C TRP A 455 21.41 -20.16 -2.43
N ASN A 456 22.34 -19.21 -2.58
CA ASN A 456 22.07 -17.76 -2.56
C ASN A 456 21.88 -17.12 -3.95
N ASP A 457 21.93 -17.89 -5.05
CA ASP A 457 21.83 -17.38 -6.42
C ASP A 457 20.40 -17.53 -6.97
N SER A 458 19.46 -16.85 -6.31
CA SER A 458 18.02 -17.07 -6.49
C SER A 458 17.50 -16.57 -7.83
N MET A 459 17.58 -17.41 -8.87
CA MET A 459 17.01 -17.12 -10.19
C MET A 459 15.55 -17.58 -10.27
N TYR A 460 14.62 -16.89 -9.63
CA TYR A 460 13.23 -17.41 -9.53
C TYR A 460 12.55 -17.56 -10.89
N ASN A 461 12.63 -16.54 -11.75
CA ASN A 461 11.84 -16.50 -12.98
C ASN A 461 12.61 -15.85 -14.13
N ALA A 462 12.13 -16.11 -15.34
CA ALA A 462 12.41 -15.33 -16.53
C ALA A 462 11.26 -14.36 -16.82
N VAL A 463 11.58 -13.34 -17.62
CA VAL A 463 10.62 -12.41 -18.23
C VAL A 463 10.98 -12.22 -19.70
N VAL A 464 9.99 -12.07 -20.57
CA VAL A 464 10.21 -11.88 -22.02
C VAL A 464 9.65 -10.52 -22.44
N ARG A 465 10.49 -9.70 -23.08
CA ARG A 465 10.12 -8.37 -23.60
C ARG A 465 10.84 -8.11 -24.92
N GLY A 466 10.10 -7.69 -25.95
CA GLY A 466 10.68 -7.27 -27.24
C GLY A 466 11.54 -8.35 -27.92
N GLY A 467 11.09 -9.62 -27.91
CA GLY A 467 11.84 -10.73 -28.50
C GLY A 467 13.11 -11.12 -27.74
N THR A 468 13.31 -10.59 -26.52
CA THR A 468 14.44 -10.90 -25.65
C THR A 468 13.93 -11.52 -24.36
N VAL A 469 14.54 -12.61 -23.93
CA VAL A 469 14.35 -13.16 -22.58
C VAL A 469 15.38 -12.57 -21.63
N PHE A 470 14.94 -12.25 -20.42
CA PHE A 470 15.76 -11.79 -19.32
C PHE A 470 15.52 -12.66 -18.09
N TYR A 471 16.58 -12.94 -17.35
CA TYR A 471 16.50 -13.56 -16.03
C TYR A 471 17.66 -13.06 -15.17
N ALA A 472 17.49 -13.09 -13.85
CA ALA A 472 18.45 -12.47 -12.95
C ALA A 472 18.83 -13.39 -11.80
N GLY A 473 20.13 -13.46 -11.50
CA GLY A 473 20.70 -14.14 -10.35
C GLY A 473 20.64 -13.30 -9.09
N HIS A 474 21.68 -13.37 -8.26
CA HIS A 474 21.83 -12.48 -7.12
C HIS A 474 22.52 -11.14 -7.44
N THR A 475 23.36 -11.09 -8.47
CA THR A 475 24.11 -9.87 -8.86
C THR A 475 24.13 -9.65 -10.36
N THR A 476 23.71 -10.62 -11.17
CA THR A 476 23.81 -10.54 -12.62
C THR A 476 22.43 -10.64 -13.28
N ILE A 477 22.16 -9.76 -14.23
CA ILE A 477 21.06 -9.89 -15.18
C ILE A 477 21.63 -10.51 -16.46
N TYR A 478 20.98 -11.58 -16.91
CA TYR A 478 21.27 -12.27 -18.16
C TYR A 478 20.19 -11.92 -19.18
N GLN A 479 20.58 -11.89 -20.45
CA GLN A 479 19.67 -11.63 -21.55
C GLN A 479 20.01 -12.52 -22.75
N ALA A 480 19.01 -12.89 -23.54
CA ALA A 480 19.21 -13.61 -24.79
C ALA A 480 18.06 -13.34 -25.78
N PRO A 481 18.32 -13.24 -27.09
CA PRO A 481 17.25 -13.29 -28.09
C PRO A 481 16.48 -14.62 -27.98
N VAL A 482 15.15 -14.58 -28.08
CA VAL A 482 14.30 -15.77 -27.91
C VAL A 482 14.52 -16.83 -29.00
N ASP A 483 14.95 -16.41 -30.18
CA ASP A 483 15.12 -17.25 -31.37
C ASP A 483 16.41 -18.09 -31.37
N THR A 484 17.42 -17.67 -30.60
CA THR A 484 18.74 -18.30 -30.57
C THR A 484 19.19 -18.71 -29.19
N LEU A 485 18.65 -18.08 -28.13
CA LEU A 485 19.12 -18.21 -26.75
C LEU A 485 20.64 -18.10 -26.60
N ARG A 486 21.30 -17.23 -27.37
CA ARG A 486 22.69 -16.85 -27.12
C ARG A 486 22.77 -16.00 -25.86
N ILE A 487 22.99 -16.67 -24.72
CA ILE A 487 22.99 -16.04 -23.39
C ILE A 487 24.18 -15.08 -23.25
N GLY A 488 23.86 -13.81 -23.04
CA GLY A 488 24.80 -12.77 -22.68
C GLY A 488 24.56 -12.25 -21.25
N VAL A 489 25.54 -11.49 -20.76
CA VAL A 489 25.39 -10.70 -19.54
C VAL A 489 24.84 -9.34 -19.93
N GLY A 490 23.68 -8.96 -19.40
CA GLY A 490 23.11 -7.63 -19.56
C GLY A 490 23.75 -6.64 -18.60
N ALA A 491 23.72 -6.95 -17.30
CA ALA A 491 24.33 -6.10 -16.27
C ALA A 491 24.84 -6.91 -15.08
N ARG A 492 25.84 -6.35 -14.38
CA ARG A 492 26.32 -6.83 -13.08
C ARG A 492 26.18 -5.72 -12.05
N LEU A 493 25.36 -5.97 -11.04
CA LEU A 493 25.24 -5.10 -9.89
C LEU A 493 26.22 -5.56 -8.80
N PRO A 494 26.82 -4.63 -8.04
CA PRO A 494 27.81 -4.96 -7.02
C PRO A 494 27.19 -5.41 -5.68
N TYR A 495 25.87 -5.60 -5.64
CA TYR A 495 25.13 -5.92 -4.43
C TYR A 495 24.21 -7.10 -4.65
N ASN A 496 23.98 -7.83 -3.56
CA ASN A 496 23.18 -9.04 -3.58
C ASN A 496 21.67 -8.73 -3.55
N GLN A 497 21.00 -8.92 -4.68
CA GLN A 497 19.57 -8.77 -4.95
C GLN A 497 18.73 -10.02 -4.62
N ARG A 498 19.28 -10.97 -3.84
CA ARG A 498 18.68 -12.27 -3.52
C ARG A 498 17.23 -12.21 -3.04
N CYS A 499 16.58 -13.36 -3.11
CA CYS A 499 15.27 -13.71 -2.55
C CYS A 499 14.01 -13.08 -3.16
N ASN A 500 14.07 -12.16 -4.13
CA ASN A 500 12.86 -11.63 -4.76
C ASN A 500 12.76 -12.00 -6.24
N ARG A 501 11.51 -12.06 -6.74
CA ARG A 501 11.19 -12.27 -8.14
C ARG A 501 11.72 -11.10 -8.99
N PHE A 502 12.16 -11.39 -10.21
CA PHE A 502 12.57 -10.40 -11.20
C PHE A 502 11.35 -9.90 -11.98
N VAL A 503 11.19 -8.58 -12.12
CA VAL A 503 10.00 -7.98 -12.73
C VAL A 503 10.41 -7.09 -13.90
N GLY A 504 9.78 -7.30 -15.04
CA GLY A 504 9.92 -6.42 -16.20
C GLY A 504 8.94 -5.24 -16.15
N LEU A 505 9.40 -4.09 -16.62
CA LEU A 505 8.58 -2.91 -16.91
C LEU A 505 8.65 -2.60 -18.42
N PRO A 506 7.84 -1.68 -18.97
CA PRO A 506 7.97 -1.29 -20.37
C PRO A 506 9.35 -0.75 -20.74
N ASP A 507 9.99 -0.02 -19.82
CA ASP A 507 11.23 0.72 -20.01
C ASP A 507 12.36 0.31 -19.04
N GLY A 508 12.19 -0.79 -18.30
CA GLY A 508 13.11 -1.13 -17.23
C GLY A 508 12.79 -2.42 -16.49
N PHE A 509 13.28 -2.51 -15.26
CA PHE A 509 13.13 -3.66 -14.37
C PHE A 509 12.99 -3.22 -12.91
N ILE A 510 12.30 -4.03 -12.11
CA ILE A 510 12.36 -3.99 -10.65
C ILE A 510 12.97 -5.29 -10.16
N TRP A 511 13.94 -5.20 -9.25
CA TRP A 511 14.70 -6.37 -8.82
C TRP A 511 15.21 -6.28 -7.38
N GLY A 512 15.12 -7.40 -6.66
CA GLY A 512 15.74 -7.56 -5.35
C GLY A 512 15.15 -6.62 -4.30
N TYR A 513 15.94 -5.64 -3.85
CA TYR A 513 15.46 -4.53 -3.01
C TYR A 513 14.48 -3.65 -3.79
N VAL A 514 14.22 -2.42 -3.34
CA VAL A 514 13.59 -1.41 -4.21
C VAL A 514 14.64 -0.92 -5.20
N THR A 515 15.13 -1.82 -6.07
CA THR A 515 16.05 -1.48 -7.16
C THR A 515 15.21 -1.27 -8.42
N TYR A 516 15.18 -0.03 -8.90
CA TYR A 516 14.61 0.32 -10.19
C TYR A 516 15.75 0.49 -11.19
N LEU A 517 15.68 -0.22 -12.31
CA LEU A 517 16.65 -0.11 -13.40
C LEU A 517 15.92 0.30 -14.68
N ASP A 518 16.49 1.20 -15.46
CA ASP A 518 16.06 1.50 -16.83
C ASP A 518 16.54 0.42 -17.82
N ALA A 519 16.23 0.59 -19.10
CA ALA A 519 16.62 -0.33 -20.17
C ALA A 519 18.13 -0.39 -20.40
N ALA A 520 18.90 0.62 -19.97
CA ALA A 520 20.36 0.64 -19.99
C ALA A 520 20.95 0.07 -18.69
N TYR A 521 20.11 -0.44 -17.78
CA TYR A 521 20.48 -0.95 -16.46
C TYR A 521 21.04 0.10 -15.50
N ASN A 522 20.82 1.38 -15.76
CA ASN A 522 21.08 2.44 -14.79
C ASN A 522 19.86 2.64 -13.90
N GLY A 523 20.03 3.20 -12.72
CA GLY A 523 18.87 3.54 -11.89
C GLY A 523 19.20 3.77 -10.43
N THR A 524 18.33 3.30 -9.55
CA THR A 524 18.41 3.58 -8.11
C THR A 524 18.13 2.35 -7.28
N LEU A 525 18.82 2.25 -6.14
CA LEU A 525 18.54 1.28 -5.09
C LEU A 525 18.15 2.01 -3.82
N GLN A 526 17.01 1.60 -3.26
CA GLN A 526 16.53 2.06 -1.95
C GLN A 526 16.34 0.90 -0.99
N SER A 527 16.57 1.16 0.30
CA SER A 527 16.33 0.23 1.40
C SER A 527 15.15 0.65 2.28
N VAL A 528 14.11 1.25 1.68
CA VAL A 528 12.88 1.67 2.39
C VAL A 528 12.04 0.48 2.85
N CYS A 529 11.81 -0.49 1.97
CA CYS A 529 11.01 -1.69 2.23
C CYS A 529 11.44 -2.85 1.33
N ARG A 530 10.90 -4.05 1.58
CA ARG A 530 11.14 -5.23 0.76
C ARG A 530 9.99 -6.22 0.89
N ALA A 531 9.61 -6.80 -0.25
CA ALA A 531 8.63 -7.88 -0.30
C ALA A 531 9.14 -9.18 0.34
N GLY A 532 8.19 -10.05 0.70
CA GLY A 532 8.47 -11.41 1.14
C GLY A 532 9.25 -12.22 0.10
N CYS A 533 10.08 -13.16 0.57
CA CYS A 533 10.87 -14.02 -0.30
C CYS A 533 10.01 -14.69 -1.38
N ALA A 534 10.52 -14.77 -2.61
CA ALA A 534 9.89 -15.28 -3.81
C ALA A 534 8.64 -14.50 -4.28
N ILE A 535 8.10 -13.53 -3.54
CA ILE A 535 6.96 -12.74 -4.02
C ILE A 535 7.43 -11.62 -4.95
N GLY A 536 8.44 -10.86 -4.51
CA GLY A 536 8.90 -9.66 -5.20
C GLY A 536 7.90 -8.50 -5.15
N ALA A 537 8.26 -7.40 -5.81
CA ALA A 537 7.42 -6.22 -5.93
C ALA A 537 6.25 -6.47 -6.90
N THR A 538 5.14 -5.75 -6.69
CA THR A 538 3.98 -5.79 -7.59
C THR A 538 3.78 -4.38 -8.20
N PRO A 539 4.23 -4.13 -9.44
CA PRO A 539 4.02 -2.85 -10.12
C PRO A 539 2.67 -2.80 -10.86
N ALA A 540 1.75 -1.96 -10.39
CA ALA A 540 0.44 -1.74 -11.01
C ALA A 540 -0.17 -0.41 -10.52
N ASN A 541 -1.14 0.12 -11.26
CA ASN A 541 -1.78 1.41 -10.97
C ASN A 541 -0.79 2.58 -10.80
N GLY A 542 0.28 2.61 -11.60
CA GLY A 542 1.35 3.61 -11.52
C GLY A 542 2.21 3.58 -10.24
N ARG A 543 2.06 2.54 -9.42
CA ARG A 543 2.71 2.40 -8.10
C ARG A 543 3.36 1.04 -7.94
N VAL A 544 4.08 0.86 -6.82
CA VAL A 544 4.72 -0.40 -6.47
C VAL A 544 4.27 -0.86 -5.09
N TYR A 545 3.69 -2.07 -5.02
CA TYR A 545 3.21 -2.68 -3.78
C TYR A 545 4.19 -3.73 -3.24
N PHE A 546 4.34 -3.74 -1.92
CA PHE A 546 5.20 -4.65 -1.19
C PHE A 546 4.42 -5.39 -0.10
N THR A 547 4.79 -6.65 0.12
CA THR A 547 4.23 -7.49 1.20
C THR A 547 5.09 -7.46 2.47
N PRO A 548 4.49 -7.78 3.64
CA PRO A 548 5.24 -8.03 4.86
C PRO A 548 6.35 -9.08 4.66
N SER A 549 7.48 -8.89 5.35
CA SER A 549 8.62 -9.80 5.26
C SER A 549 9.30 -10.05 6.61
N ALA A 550 9.75 -11.28 6.85
CA ALA A 550 10.45 -11.69 8.09
C ALA A 550 11.92 -11.25 8.16
N CYS A 551 12.45 -10.67 7.08
CA CYS A 551 13.88 -10.45 6.91
C CYS A 551 14.43 -9.40 7.88
N THR A 552 15.59 -9.65 8.48
CA THR A 552 16.37 -8.69 9.28
C THR A 552 17.63 -8.22 8.53
N CYS A 553 17.65 -8.36 7.19
CA CYS A 553 18.79 -7.96 6.36
C CYS A 553 19.13 -6.47 6.48
N PHE A 554 18.13 -5.65 6.83
CA PHE A 554 18.26 -4.23 7.09
C PHE A 554 17.03 -3.67 7.83
N THR A 555 17.16 -2.44 8.33
CA THR A 555 16.08 -1.66 8.91
C THR A 555 15.14 -1.17 7.82
N GLN A 556 13.86 -1.55 7.89
CA GLN A 556 12.89 -1.29 6.83
C GLN A 556 11.48 -1.09 7.36
N LEU A 557 10.65 -0.38 6.61
CA LEU A 557 9.22 -0.29 6.86
C LEU A 557 8.56 -1.67 6.73
N ARG A 558 7.56 -1.91 7.58
CA ARG A 558 6.90 -3.21 7.77
C ARG A 558 5.40 -3.09 7.55
N GLY A 559 4.78 -4.21 7.21
CA GLY A 559 3.38 -4.27 6.75
C GLY A 559 3.28 -4.28 5.23
N TYR A 560 2.05 -4.23 4.72
CA TYR A 560 1.79 -3.94 3.32
C TYR A 560 2.09 -2.47 3.07
N THR A 561 2.93 -2.19 2.08
CA THR A 561 3.40 -0.83 1.79
C THR A 561 3.21 -0.54 0.32
N CYS A 562 2.72 0.65 0.01
CA CYS A 562 2.65 1.18 -1.34
C CYS A 562 3.58 2.37 -1.48
N LEU A 563 4.46 2.31 -2.48
CA LEU A 563 5.34 3.41 -2.84
C LEU A 563 4.86 4.08 -4.14
N THR A 564 5.00 5.40 -4.20
CA THR A 564 4.58 6.24 -5.33
C THR A 564 5.75 7.03 -5.90
N PRO A 565 5.78 7.26 -7.24
CA PRO A 565 6.74 8.16 -7.88
C PRO A 565 6.32 9.64 -7.81
N GLU A 566 5.22 9.98 -7.12
CA GLU A 566 4.77 11.37 -6.91
C GLU A 566 5.95 12.26 -6.45
N PRO A 567 6.28 13.35 -7.15
CA PRO A 567 7.36 14.25 -6.75
C PRO A 567 7.13 14.91 -5.39
N LEU A 568 8.22 15.16 -4.66
CA LEU A 568 8.17 15.95 -3.43
C LEU A 568 7.85 17.40 -3.76
N ARG A 569 6.83 17.94 -3.11
CA ARG A 569 6.52 19.37 -3.18
C ARG A 569 7.40 20.16 -2.22
N PRO A 570 7.68 21.45 -2.51
CA PRO A 570 8.46 22.31 -1.63
C PRO A 570 7.91 22.35 -0.20
N ALA A 571 8.83 22.44 0.74
CA ALA A 571 8.51 22.59 2.16
C ALA A 571 7.83 23.95 2.41
N TRP A 572 6.96 24.04 3.41
CA TRP A 572 6.34 25.30 3.80
C TRP A 572 7.37 26.28 4.38
N PRO A 573 7.17 27.60 4.19
CA PRO A 573 8.01 28.62 4.83
C PRO A 573 7.71 28.67 6.34
N GLU A 574 8.64 29.22 7.14
CA GLU A 574 8.59 29.13 8.61
C GLU A 574 7.35 29.79 9.22
N GLU A 575 6.87 30.87 8.59
CA GLU A 575 5.70 31.64 9.04
C GLU A 575 4.40 30.81 8.97
N ARG A 576 4.38 29.77 8.12
CA ARG A 576 3.23 28.84 8.00
C ARG A 576 3.32 27.64 8.93
N ARG A 577 4.40 27.49 9.69
CA ARG A 577 4.66 26.30 10.50
C ARG A 577 4.34 26.48 11.96
N LEU A 578 4.22 27.71 12.43
CA LEU A 578 3.87 28.02 13.80
C LEU A 578 2.48 28.66 13.83
N GLU A 579 1.60 28.08 14.63
CA GLU A 579 0.28 28.65 14.91
C GLU A 579 0.14 28.88 16.41
N THR A 580 -0.32 30.08 16.77
CA THR A 580 -0.68 30.43 18.15
C THR A 580 -2.10 29.98 18.45
N GLY A 581 -2.32 29.40 19.63
CA GLY A 581 -3.65 29.00 20.05
C GLY A 581 -4.59 30.18 20.32
N ASP A 582 -5.89 29.91 20.28
CA ASP A 582 -6.94 30.90 20.54
C ASP A 582 -7.21 31.13 22.04
N GLY A 583 -6.42 30.49 22.92
CA GLY A 583 -6.50 30.60 24.37
C GLY A 583 -7.76 30.01 25.01
N ARG A 584 -8.66 29.42 24.22
CA ARG A 584 -9.91 28.83 24.73
C ARG A 584 -9.63 27.51 25.44
N PRO A 585 -10.18 27.27 26.64
CA PRO A 585 -9.98 26.01 27.35
C PRO A 585 -10.33 24.78 26.52
N GLY A 586 -9.66 23.67 26.82
CA GLY A 586 -10.00 22.36 26.27
C GLY A 586 -11.42 21.93 26.64
N THR A 587 -11.92 20.91 25.94
CA THR A 587 -13.27 20.41 26.19
C THR A 587 -13.31 19.72 27.55
N VAL A 588 -14.29 20.07 28.40
CA VAL A 588 -14.60 19.28 29.60
C VAL A 588 -15.41 18.07 29.15
N ALA A 589 -14.88 16.87 29.35
CA ALA A 589 -15.57 15.65 28.95
C ALA A 589 -16.79 15.41 29.84
N ALA A 590 -17.92 14.98 29.25
CA ALA A 590 -18.99 14.37 30.02
C ALA A 590 -18.46 13.09 30.71
N ALA A 591 -19.00 12.73 31.87
CA ALA A 591 -18.51 11.63 32.72
C ALA A 591 -18.61 10.20 32.12
N ARG A 592 -18.99 10.06 30.84
CA ARG A 592 -19.26 8.75 30.21
C ARG A 592 -18.09 8.32 29.32
N PRO A 593 -17.61 7.07 29.43
CA PRO A 593 -16.63 6.52 28.49
C PRO A 593 -17.19 6.48 27.07
N ASP A 594 -16.31 6.68 26.08
CA ASP A 594 -16.71 6.63 24.67
C ASP A 594 -17.16 5.21 24.29
N PRO A 595 -18.13 5.08 23.38
CA PRO A 595 -18.44 3.78 22.80
C PRO A 595 -17.25 3.28 21.96
N PRO A 596 -17.09 1.94 21.82
CA PRO A 596 -16.11 1.36 20.91
C PRO A 596 -16.40 1.82 19.47
N PRO A 597 -15.37 1.88 18.60
CA PRO A 597 -15.60 2.23 17.20
C PRO A 597 -16.47 1.15 16.53
N PRO A 598 -17.22 1.49 15.45
CA PRO A 598 -17.97 0.50 14.69
C PRO A 598 -17.06 -0.66 14.27
N ALA A 599 -17.53 -1.89 14.48
CA ALA A 599 -16.80 -3.07 14.00
C ALA A 599 -16.76 -3.05 12.47
N GLY A 600 -15.60 -3.33 11.89
CA GLY A 600 -15.42 -3.26 10.45
C GLY A 600 -13.95 -3.39 10.04
N PRO A 601 -13.70 -3.59 8.73
CA PRO A 601 -12.39 -3.94 8.23
C PRO A 601 -11.33 -2.84 8.47
N ILE A 602 -11.76 -1.58 8.58
CA ILE A 602 -10.93 -0.41 8.90
C ILE A 602 -10.56 -0.41 10.39
N SER A 603 -11.55 -0.42 11.28
CA SER A 603 -11.32 -0.37 12.74
C SER A 603 -10.60 -1.63 13.26
N ASP A 604 -10.86 -2.80 12.67
CA ASP A 604 -10.12 -4.05 12.95
C ASP A 604 -8.61 -3.90 12.73
N GLU A 605 -8.20 -2.99 11.83
CA GLU A 605 -6.79 -2.78 11.50
C GLU A 605 -6.06 -1.96 12.55
N TRP A 606 -6.60 -0.80 12.94
CA TRP A 606 -5.91 0.06 13.90
C TRP A 606 -5.94 -0.51 15.31
N MET A 607 -6.94 -1.32 15.66
CA MET A 607 -7.03 -1.94 16.99
C MET A 607 -5.91 -2.96 17.20
N ARG A 608 -5.27 -3.39 16.11
CA ARG A 608 -4.13 -4.32 16.12
C ARG A 608 -2.80 -3.61 15.81
N TRP A 609 -2.75 -2.28 15.83
CA TRP A 609 -1.51 -1.54 15.56
C TRP A 609 -0.43 -1.91 16.60
N GLY A 610 0.70 -2.45 16.15
CA GLY A 610 1.79 -2.97 17.00
C GLY A 610 1.88 -4.51 17.04
N GLU A 611 3.05 -5.07 17.39
CA GLU A 611 3.23 -6.53 17.59
C GLU A 611 2.52 -7.05 18.87
N ARG A 612 1.93 -6.14 19.65
CA ARG A 612 1.06 -6.36 20.82
C ARG A 612 -0.15 -5.45 20.66
N GLU A 613 -1.29 -5.77 21.30
CA GLU A 613 -2.35 -4.80 21.56
C GLU A 613 -1.67 -3.52 22.08
N ALA A 614 -1.54 -2.49 21.24
CA ALA A 614 -0.93 -1.24 21.69
C ALA A 614 -1.76 -0.76 22.86
N ALA A 615 -1.09 -0.36 23.95
CA ALA A 615 -1.78 0.22 25.08
C ALA A 615 -2.69 1.34 24.55
N GLU A 616 -3.97 1.27 24.89
CA GLU A 616 -4.96 2.27 24.43
C GLU A 616 -4.56 3.68 24.86
N GLU A 617 -3.80 3.77 25.95
CA GLU A 617 -3.23 4.98 26.48
C GLU A 617 -1.75 4.85 26.87
N THR A 618 -1.05 5.99 26.89
CA THR A 618 0.33 6.06 27.38
C THR A 618 0.40 6.01 28.90
N GLU A 619 1.56 5.64 29.44
CA GLU A 619 1.88 5.85 30.86
C GLU A 619 1.59 7.30 31.30
N PRO A 620 0.90 7.53 32.43
CA PRO A 620 0.53 8.86 32.87
C PRO A 620 1.74 9.73 33.23
N VAL A 621 1.59 11.03 33.00
CA VAL A 621 2.56 12.06 33.41
C VAL A 621 1.92 12.98 34.41
N GLU A 622 2.54 13.13 35.57
CA GLU A 622 2.05 14.03 36.60
C GLU A 622 2.24 15.50 36.15
N ALA A 623 1.20 16.30 36.34
CA ALA A 623 1.18 17.74 36.15
C ALA A 623 0.83 18.44 37.47
N GLY A 624 0.80 19.78 37.46
CA GLY A 624 0.35 20.56 38.61
C GLY A 624 -1.06 20.16 39.08
N ASP A 625 -1.37 20.43 40.35
CA ASP A 625 -2.68 20.19 40.97
C ASP A 625 -3.13 18.71 41.03
N GLY A 626 -2.17 17.77 40.93
CA GLY A 626 -2.45 16.33 41.02
C GLY A 626 -3.14 15.75 39.78
N LEU A 627 -3.02 16.44 38.63
CA LEU A 627 -3.54 15.96 37.35
C LEU A 627 -2.58 14.95 36.72
N ARG A 628 -3.15 13.89 36.15
CA ARG A 628 -2.46 12.89 35.34
C ARG A 628 -2.76 13.11 33.87
N ILE A 629 -1.72 13.32 33.08
CA ILE A 629 -1.81 13.52 31.64
C ILE A 629 -1.58 12.19 30.93
N VAL A 630 -2.52 11.81 30.05
CA VAL A 630 -2.42 10.60 29.22
C VAL A 630 -2.76 10.92 27.76
N SER A 631 -2.09 10.27 26.83
CA SER A 631 -2.48 10.25 25.42
C SER A 631 -3.38 9.05 25.16
N VAL A 632 -4.58 9.26 24.61
CA VAL A 632 -5.48 8.18 24.16
C VAL A 632 -5.20 7.94 22.68
N VAL A 633 -4.36 6.93 22.42
CA VAL A 633 -3.52 6.85 21.21
C VAL A 633 -4.35 6.88 19.93
N ASN A 634 -5.30 5.95 19.80
CA ASN A 634 -6.10 5.76 18.58
C ASN A 634 -7.32 6.70 18.49
N ARG A 635 -7.55 7.52 19.52
CA ARG A 635 -8.67 8.50 19.58
C ARG A 635 -8.23 9.94 19.36
N HIS A 636 -6.98 10.13 18.94
CA HIS A 636 -6.41 11.42 18.56
C HIS A 636 -6.52 12.46 19.68
N ARG A 637 -6.31 12.10 20.95
CA ARG A 637 -6.46 13.09 22.03
C ARG A 637 -5.52 12.88 23.20
N VAL A 638 -5.35 13.97 23.95
CA VAL A 638 -4.69 14.02 25.25
C VAL A 638 -5.72 14.42 26.30
N GLU A 639 -5.69 13.76 27.46
CA GLU A 639 -6.60 14.01 28.58
C GLU A 639 -5.80 14.38 29.83
N ALA A 640 -6.31 15.31 30.62
CA ALA A 640 -5.93 15.48 32.02
C ALA A 640 -7.00 14.87 32.92
N ARG A 641 -6.58 13.90 33.74
CA ARG A 641 -7.46 13.21 34.67
C ARG A 641 -7.10 13.59 36.11
N ALA A 642 -8.11 13.78 36.95
CA ALA A 642 -7.91 13.92 38.39
C ALA A 642 -7.59 12.55 39.02
N ALA A 643 -7.22 12.55 40.31
CA ALA A 643 -6.87 11.34 41.05
C ALA A 643 -8.02 10.30 41.12
N ASP A 644 -9.28 10.74 40.97
CA ASP A 644 -10.48 9.90 40.93
C ASP A 644 -10.77 9.32 39.52
N GLY A 645 -9.93 9.63 38.53
CA GLY A 645 -10.08 9.21 37.14
C GLY A 645 -10.96 10.12 36.28
N SER A 646 -11.60 11.14 36.84
CA SER A 646 -12.44 12.07 36.07
C SER A 646 -11.60 12.93 35.12
N VAL A 647 -12.05 13.07 33.87
CA VAL A 647 -11.39 13.92 32.87
C VAL A 647 -11.72 15.38 33.14
N ARG A 648 -10.72 16.19 33.50
CA ARG A 648 -10.86 17.63 33.73
C ARG A 648 -10.92 18.43 32.44
N TRP A 649 -10.04 18.08 31.51
CA TRP A 649 -10.05 18.61 30.16
C TRP A 649 -9.49 17.57 29.19
N LEU A 650 -9.90 17.65 27.93
CA LEU A 650 -9.30 16.92 26.82
C LEU A 650 -9.03 17.85 25.64
N VAL A 651 -8.04 17.45 24.84
CA VAL A 651 -7.66 18.14 23.61
C VAL A 651 -7.59 17.13 22.48
N THR A 652 -8.35 17.39 21.42
CA THR A 652 -8.33 16.58 20.19
C THR A 652 -7.29 17.12 19.21
N ALA A 653 -6.37 16.24 18.81
CA ALA A 653 -5.35 16.47 17.79
C ALA A 653 -5.80 15.97 16.41
N GLY A 654 -4.96 16.17 15.38
CA GLY A 654 -5.29 15.77 14.01
C GLY A 654 -5.21 14.26 13.77
N ALA A 655 -4.27 13.57 14.41
CA ALA A 655 -4.02 12.14 14.25
C ALA A 655 -3.67 11.47 15.59
N ARG A 656 -3.19 10.21 15.52
CA ARG A 656 -2.70 9.46 16.69
C ARG A 656 -1.69 10.25 17.51
N VAL A 657 -1.77 10.07 18.82
CA VAL A 657 -0.81 10.60 19.79
C VAL A 657 -0.23 9.41 20.55
N SER A 658 0.83 8.81 20.01
CA SER A 658 1.43 7.58 20.58
C SER A 658 2.56 7.85 21.58
N GLY A 659 3.11 9.06 21.58
CA GLY A 659 4.17 9.47 22.47
C GLY A 659 3.67 9.91 23.84
N ARG A 660 4.49 9.66 24.86
CA ARG A 660 4.29 10.21 26.20
C ARG A 660 4.42 11.75 26.16
N PRO A 661 3.45 12.51 26.68
CA PRO A 661 3.54 13.98 26.77
C PRO A 661 4.67 14.44 27.71
N LEU A 662 5.12 15.69 27.54
CA LEU A 662 6.04 16.37 28.44
C LEU A 662 5.33 17.53 29.13
N VAL A 663 5.51 17.64 30.45
CA VAL A 663 5.04 18.80 31.22
C VAL A 663 6.23 19.75 31.43
N VAL A 664 6.15 20.96 30.91
CA VAL A 664 7.20 21.99 31.01
C VAL A 664 6.59 23.38 31.11
N ASN A 665 7.02 24.19 32.07
CA ASN A 665 6.59 25.58 32.24
C ASN A 665 5.05 25.75 32.25
N GLY A 666 4.31 24.84 32.89
CA GLY A 666 2.85 24.87 32.93
C GLY A 666 2.15 24.47 31.60
N LEU A 667 2.91 23.97 30.63
CA LEU A 667 2.42 23.45 29.35
C LEU A 667 2.56 21.93 29.31
N VAL A 668 1.60 21.28 28.65
CA VAL A 668 1.66 19.90 28.19
C VAL A 668 2.02 19.93 26.71
N VAL A 669 3.20 19.39 26.38
CA VAL A 669 3.76 19.35 25.03
C VAL A 669 3.80 17.92 24.52
N PHE A 670 3.31 17.67 23.31
CA PHE A 670 3.26 16.32 22.74
C PHE A 670 3.39 16.32 21.22
N GLY A 671 3.95 15.24 20.68
CA GLY A 671 4.05 14.99 19.24
C GLY A 671 2.81 14.26 18.72
N CYS A 672 2.39 14.58 17.50
CA CYS A 672 1.25 13.94 16.86
C CYS A 672 1.61 13.38 15.48
N HIS A 673 0.95 12.30 15.10
CA HIS A 673 1.16 11.63 13.82
C HIS A 673 0.69 12.46 12.62
N ASP A 674 0.07 13.62 12.83
CA ASP A 674 -0.24 14.63 11.79
C ASP A 674 0.98 15.47 11.39
N GLY A 675 2.14 15.24 12.03
CA GLY A 675 3.39 15.95 11.73
C GLY A 675 3.63 17.21 12.56
N TRP A 676 2.69 17.52 13.47
CA TRP A 676 2.76 18.67 14.36
C TRP A 676 3.22 18.28 15.77
N VAL A 677 3.81 19.25 16.46
CA VAL A 677 3.97 19.27 17.92
C VAL A 677 2.95 20.24 18.47
N TYR A 678 2.22 19.83 19.50
CA TYR A 678 1.21 20.64 20.17
C TYR A 678 1.70 21.03 21.56
N ALA A 679 1.35 22.25 22.00
CA ALA A 679 1.47 22.68 23.37
C ALA A 679 0.15 23.25 23.86
N VAL A 680 -0.31 22.74 25.00
CA VAL A 680 -1.55 23.19 25.66
C VAL A 680 -1.28 23.51 27.13
N ARG A 681 -2.05 24.41 27.72
CA ARG A 681 -1.91 24.76 29.14
C ARG A 681 -2.30 23.56 30.01
N ALA A 682 -1.47 23.21 30.98
CA ALA A 682 -1.71 22.07 31.86
C ALA A 682 -2.97 22.23 32.74
N ALA A 683 -3.31 23.47 33.10
CA ALA A 683 -4.43 23.77 33.99
C ALA A 683 -5.80 23.50 33.36
N ASP A 684 -5.97 23.79 32.06
CA ASP A 684 -7.29 23.81 31.41
C ASP A 684 -7.31 23.29 29.96
N GLY A 685 -6.18 22.82 29.43
CA GLY A 685 -6.07 22.30 28.07
C GLY A 685 -6.14 23.35 26.98
N ALA A 686 -6.09 24.66 27.31
CA ALA A 686 -6.14 25.71 26.28
C ALA A 686 -4.94 25.61 25.34
N PRO A 687 -5.12 25.67 24.00
CA PRO A 687 -4.02 25.63 23.06
C PRO A 687 -3.14 26.87 23.24
N ALA A 688 -1.84 26.65 23.40
CA ALA A 688 -0.84 27.72 23.48
C ALA A 688 -0.21 27.93 22.11
N TRP A 689 0.30 26.86 21.50
CA TRP A 689 0.84 26.88 20.15
C TRP A 689 0.85 25.47 19.55
N ARG A 690 0.99 25.39 18.22
CA ARG A 690 1.41 24.16 17.53
C ARG A 690 2.44 24.47 16.46
N HIS A 691 3.37 23.55 16.25
CA HIS A 691 4.47 23.70 15.32
C HIS A 691 4.63 22.52 14.37
N LEU A 692 4.64 22.77 13.06
CA LEU A 692 4.81 21.77 12.02
C LEU A 692 6.28 21.39 11.86
N VAL A 693 6.64 20.21 12.37
CA VAL A 693 7.99 19.63 12.21
C VAL A 693 8.16 19.05 10.81
N ALA A 694 7.12 18.37 10.30
CA ALA A 694 7.05 17.86 8.94
C ALA A 694 7.30 18.95 7.89
N PRO A 695 7.80 18.66 6.69
CA PRO A 695 8.14 19.69 5.71
C PRO A 695 6.90 20.42 5.18
N ARG A 696 5.73 19.78 5.18
CA ARG A 696 4.43 20.32 4.81
C ARG A 696 3.36 19.32 5.25
N GLU A 697 2.10 19.70 5.16
CA GLU A 697 1.00 18.74 5.33
C GLU A 697 0.87 17.83 4.09
N ARG A 698 0.74 16.52 4.35
CA ARG A 698 0.40 15.48 3.38
C ARG A 698 -0.13 14.24 4.10
N TRP A 699 -1.43 14.04 4.06
CA TRP A 699 -2.19 13.00 4.75
C TRP A 699 -2.31 11.74 3.91
N MET A 700 -1.90 10.61 4.49
CA MET A 700 -2.07 9.29 3.90
C MET A 700 -2.72 8.34 4.90
N VAL A 701 -3.29 7.25 4.40
CA VAL A 701 -3.77 6.18 5.27
C VAL A 701 -2.58 5.36 5.77
N ALA A 702 -2.54 5.15 7.08
CA ALA A 702 -1.59 4.31 7.76
C ALA A 702 -2.34 3.47 8.81
N TYR A 703 -2.43 2.16 8.56
CA TYR A 703 -3.03 1.19 9.48
C TYR A 703 -4.48 1.53 9.83
N GLY A 704 -5.30 1.85 8.83
CA GLY A 704 -6.72 2.17 9.01
C GLY A 704 -7.02 3.60 9.48
N GLN A 705 -6.02 4.44 9.77
CA GLN A 705 -6.21 5.86 10.16
C GLN A 705 -5.48 6.81 9.24
N LEU A 706 -5.89 8.08 9.25
CA LEU A 706 -5.17 9.15 8.55
C LEU A 706 -4.02 9.69 9.39
N GLU A 707 -2.86 9.81 8.76
CA GLU A 707 -1.65 10.35 9.35
C GLU A 707 -0.89 11.19 8.34
N SER A 708 0.02 12.02 8.83
CA SER A 708 1.05 12.59 7.98
C SER A 708 1.93 11.49 7.38
N THR A 709 2.39 11.77 6.17
CA THR A 709 3.53 11.08 5.56
C THR A 709 4.76 11.13 6.49
N TRP A 710 4.85 12.19 7.30
CA TRP A 710 5.89 12.45 8.29
C TRP A 710 5.31 12.57 9.70
N PRO A 711 4.93 11.47 10.36
CA PRO A 711 4.39 11.52 11.72
C PRO A 711 5.46 11.98 12.73
N VAL A 712 5.04 12.69 13.77
CA VAL A 712 5.84 12.91 14.99
C VAL A 712 5.40 11.91 16.04
N TYR A 713 6.28 10.96 16.38
CA TYR A 713 5.97 9.90 17.35
C TYR A 713 6.06 10.36 18.81
N GLY A 714 6.78 11.45 19.10
CA GLY A 714 6.97 11.95 20.46
C GLY A 714 7.93 13.14 20.51
N VAL A 715 8.18 13.61 21.72
CA VAL A 715 9.02 14.77 22.02
C VAL A 715 9.98 14.45 23.17
N ALA A 716 11.13 15.12 23.20
CA ALA A 716 12.11 15.04 24.28
C ALA A 716 12.58 16.45 24.70
N ARG A 717 13.29 16.55 25.83
CA ARG A 717 13.90 17.80 26.29
C ARG A 717 15.41 17.76 26.10
N LEU A 718 15.98 18.83 25.55
CA LEU A 718 17.43 19.03 25.42
C LEU A 718 17.75 20.50 25.63
N ASP A 719 18.62 20.83 26.58
CA ASP A 719 19.11 22.19 26.84
C ASP A 719 18.00 23.25 26.93
N GLY A 720 16.92 22.93 27.64
CA GLY A 720 15.75 23.80 27.78
C GLY A 720 14.84 23.90 26.55
N ARG A 721 15.12 23.16 25.48
CA ARG A 721 14.31 23.08 24.26
C ARG A 721 13.50 21.79 24.20
N ILE A 722 12.43 21.82 23.40
CA ILE A 722 11.67 20.64 23.00
C ILE A 722 12.20 20.13 21.67
N VAL A 723 12.67 18.89 21.63
CA VAL A 723 13.16 18.24 20.41
C VAL A 723 12.11 17.26 19.90
N ALA A 724 11.86 17.30 18.59
CA ALA A 724 10.89 16.45 17.91
C ALA A 724 11.41 16.00 16.54
N SER A 725 10.98 14.83 16.08
CA SER A 725 11.32 14.29 14.76
C SER A 725 10.07 13.85 13.97
N ALA A 726 9.93 14.33 12.74
CA ALA A 726 8.86 13.99 11.81
C ALA A 726 9.39 13.14 10.65
N GLY A 727 8.75 12.01 10.36
CA GLY A 727 9.18 11.12 9.27
C GLY A 727 9.01 9.65 9.62
N ARG A 728 9.32 8.76 8.67
CA ARG A 728 9.32 7.30 8.90
C ARG A 728 10.65 6.66 8.59
N HIS A 729 11.23 7.00 7.46
CA HIS A 729 12.48 6.42 6.97
C HIS A 729 13.25 7.47 6.15
N PRO A 730 14.58 7.58 6.27
CA PRO A 730 15.33 8.70 5.72
C PRO A 730 15.51 8.68 4.19
N GLU A 731 15.15 7.59 3.50
CA GLU A 731 15.22 7.49 2.01
C GLU A 731 13.88 7.77 1.30
N THR A 732 12.81 8.08 2.03
CA THR A 732 11.48 8.38 1.45
C THR A 732 10.95 9.68 2.00
N GLY A 733 10.13 10.39 1.24
CA GLY A 733 9.50 11.62 1.72
C GLY A 733 10.50 12.77 1.92
N GLY A 734 11.70 12.71 1.35
CA GLY A 734 12.75 13.71 1.58
C GLY A 734 13.45 13.63 2.94
N GLY A 735 13.19 12.57 3.73
CA GLY A 735 13.95 12.25 4.93
C GLY A 735 13.17 12.28 6.24
N VAL A 736 13.90 12.32 7.35
CA VAL A 736 13.39 12.56 8.70
C VAL A 736 13.79 13.98 9.13
N PHE A 737 12.81 14.79 9.51
CA PHE A 737 12.97 16.20 9.84
C PHE A 737 13.02 16.36 11.35
N VAL A 738 14.04 17.03 11.87
CA VAL A 738 14.22 17.25 13.31
C VAL A 738 14.18 18.74 13.60
N ALA A 739 13.51 19.14 14.68
CA ALA A 739 13.48 20.52 15.13
C ALA A 739 13.68 20.60 16.65
N ALA A 740 14.36 21.65 17.10
CA ALA A 740 14.33 22.08 18.49
C ALA A 740 13.49 23.35 18.62
N LEU A 741 12.52 23.31 19.50
CA LEU A 741 11.52 24.33 19.70
C LEU A 741 11.71 25.00 21.06
N ASP A 742 11.48 26.29 21.09
CA ASP A 742 11.30 27.02 22.34
C ASP A 742 9.98 26.57 23.00
N PRO A 743 10.00 26.14 24.28
CA PRO A 743 8.82 25.57 24.92
C PRO A 743 7.67 26.57 25.10
N GLU A 744 7.96 27.87 25.23
CA GLU A 744 6.95 28.88 25.52
C GLU A 744 6.32 29.43 24.25
N THR A 745 7.15 29.66 23.22
CA THR A 745 6.71 30.30 21.98
C THR A 745 6.45 29.35 20.82
N GLY A 746 6.95 28.10 20.91
CA GLY A 746 6.89 27.12 19.84
C GLY A 746 7.85 27.39 18.67
N ARG A 747 8.57 28.52 18.67
CA ARG A 747 9.49 28.90 17.59
C ARG A 747 10.65 27.92 17.49
N ALA A 748 11.00 27.52 16.28
CA ALA A 748 12.17 26.69 16.05
C ALA A 748 13.45 27.49 16.31
N ALA A 749 14.26 27.01 17.25
CA ALA A 749 15.63 27.51 17.44
C ALA A 749 16.55 27.02 16.31
N TRP A 750 16.33 25.77 15.86
CA TRP A 750 17.03 25.19 14.71
C TRP A 750 16.24 24.01 14.11
N ARG A 751 16.61 23.64 12.89
CA ARG A 751 16.10 22.47 12.15
C ARG A 751 17.25 21.65 11.56
N ARG A 752 17.01 20.36 11.36
CA ARG A 752 17.91 19.42 10.66
C ARG A 752 17.11 18.46 9.78
N THR A 753 17.71 18.02 8.68
CA THR A 753 17.12 17.00 7.80
C THR A 753 18.07 15.80 7.73
N LEU A 754 17.61 14.68 8.29
CA LEU A 754 18.25 13.38 8.17
C LEU A 754 17.71 12.69 6.91
N PHE A 755 18.27 13.07 5.77
CA PHE A 755 17.97 12.47 4.47
C PHE A 755 19.10 11.53 4.06
N LYS A 756 18.76 10.39 3.50
CA LYS A 756 19.71 9.50 2.84
C LYS A 756 19.27 9.39 1.37
N PRO A 757 20.07 9.88 0.41
CA PRO A 757 19.70 9.75 -0.99
C PRO A 757 19.70 8.27 -1.42
N PRO A 758 18.78 7.87 -2.33
CA PRO A 758 18.85 6.58 -2.98
C PRO A 758 20.23 6.36 -3.63
N ALA A 759 20.75 5.14 -3.55
CA ALA A 759 22.04 4.82 -4.16
C ALA A 759 21.89 4.77 -5.68
N ALA A 760 22.62 5.61 -6.40
CA ALA A 760 22.66 5.58 -7.86
C ALA A 760 23.37 4.31 -8.36
N ILE A 761 22.86 3.75 -9.46
CA ILE A 761 23.44 2.62 -10.18
C ILE A 761 23.76 3.10 -11.60
N GLU A 762 25.03 3.04 -11.97
CA GLU A 762 25.51 3.34 -13.32
C GLU A 762 26.34 2.16 -13.86
N THR A 763 25.81 1.49 -14.87
CA THR A 763 26.43 0.28 -15.45
C THR A 763 27.42 0.62 -16.57
N SER A 764 27.21 1.73 -17.28
CA SER A 764 28.08 2.21 -18.37
C SER A 764 29.44 2.74 -17.89
N ALA A 765 29.56 3.12 -16.62
CA ALA A 765 30.80 3.64 -16.03
C ALA A 765 31.61 2.57 -15.27
N GLY A 766 31.16 1.32 -15.21
CA GLY A 766 31.83 0.26 -14.45
C GLY A 766 32.00 0.55 -12.94
N LYS A 767 31.33 1.58 -12.41
CA LYS A 767 31.40 2.01 -11.02
C LYS A 767 30.00 2.02 -10.42
N SER A 768 29.75 1.02 -9.58
CA SER A 768 29.38 1.41 -8.23
C SER A 768 30.60 1.07 -7.36
N THR A 769 31.29 2.09 -6.90
CA THR A 769 32.44 1.95 -5.98
C THR A 769 32.05 2.15 -4.52
N GLY A 770 30.78 2.47 -4.25
CA GLY A 770 30.27 2.68 -2.89
C GLY A 770 29.83 1.38 -2.24
N ALA A 771 30.31 1.10 -1.03
CA ALA A 771 29.67 0.15 -0.15
C ALA A 771 28.23 0.63 0.11
N ILE A 772 27.22 -0.07 -0.43
CA ILE A 772 25.84 0.24 -0.06
C ILE A 772 25.64 -0.09 1.41
N VAL A 773 25.04 0.87 2.08
CA VAL A 773 24.59 0.75 3.45
C VAL A 773 23.13 0.31 3.38
N PRO A 774 22.80 -0.98 3.43
CA PRO A 774 21.40 -1.36 3.49
C PRO A 774 20.80 -0.94 4.85
N THR A 775 21.61 -0.74 5.89
CA THR A 775 21.15 -0.30 7.21
C THR A 775 20.85 1.19 7.27
N SER A 776 19.59 1.49 7.55
CA SER A 776 19.11 2.81 7.92
C SER A 776 18.55 2.79 9.35
N PHE A 777 17.84 3.84 9.75
CA PHE A 777 17.02 3.87 10.96
C PHE A 777 15.54 4.07 10.60
N LEU A 778 14.65 3.66 11.50
CA LEU A 778 13.24 4.07 11.48
C LEU A 778 13.08 5.24 12.44
N ASN A 779 12.31 6.25 12.07
CA ASN A 779 12.01 7.33 13.00
C ASN A 779 11.33 6.76 14.25
N SER A 780 11.70 7.30 15.40
CA SER A 780 11.15 6.99 16.73
C SER A 780 11.00 8.29 17.50
N PRO A 781 10.31 8.29 18.66
CA PRO A 781 10.46 9.40 19.60
C PRO A 781 11.95 9.68 19.85
N PRO A 782 12.38 10.96 19.89
CA PRO A 782 13.76 11.29 20.23
C PRO A 782 14.09 10.81 21.65
N ASP A 783 15.27 10.24 21.82
CA ASP A 783 15.88 9.96 23.11
C ASP A 783 17.08 10.88 23.30
N VAL A 784 17.24 11.46 24.49
CA VAL A 784 18.25 12.47 24.77
C VAL A 784 19.11 12.00 25.94
N ALA A 785 20.39 11.77 25.67
CA ALA A 785 21.37 11.37 26.66
C ALA A 785 22.73 12.03 26.38
N GLY A 786 23.34 12.61 27.43
CA GLY A 786 24.66 13.23 27.33
C GLY A 786 24.76 14.36 26.28
N GLY A 787 23.71 15.16 26.11
CA GLY A 787 23.64 16.25 25.13
C GLY A 787 23.41 15.82 23.68
N ARG A 788 23.25 14.51 23.42
CA ARG A 788 23.04 13.95 22.08
C ARG A 788 21.59 13.56 21.87
N ILE A 789 21.16 13.62 20.61
CA ILE A 789 19.83 13.18 20.18
C ILE A 789 19.97 11.83 19.50
N ALA A 790 19.20 10.83 19.94
CA ALA A 790 19.10 9.52 19.32
C ALA A 790 17.69 9.30 18.75
N ILE A 791 17.61 8.86 17.49
CA ILE A 791 16.36 8.54 16.80
C ILE A 791 16.56 7.19 16.10
N GLY A 792 15.80 6.17 16.49
CA GLY A 792 15.83 4.86 15.82
C GLY A 792 17.19 4.18 15.80
N GLY A 793 18.06 4.48 16.76
CA GLY A 793 19.45 4.00 16.80
C GLY A 793 20.47 4.87 16.05
N PHE A 794 20.05 5.94 15.37
CA PHE A 794 20.94 6.97 14.83
C PHE A 794 21.10 8.11 15.84
N ALA A 795 22.31 8.30 16.35
CA ALA A 795 22.61 9.34 17.35
C ALA A 795 23.51 10.45 16.78
N PHE A 796 23.19 11.71 17.06
CA PHE A 796 23.97 12.85 16.61
C PHE A 796 24.03 13.97 17.65
N ASP A 797 25.01 14.85 17.49
CA ASP A 797 25.15 16.07 18.28
C ASP A 797 24.41 17.21 17.56
N PRO A 798 23.58 18.02 18.24
CA PRO A 798 22.94 19.18 17.60
C PRO A 798 23.91 20.16 16.92
N ALA A 799 25.14 20.26 17.43
CA ALA A 799 26.20 21.11 16.87
C ALA A 799 26.87 20.52 15.63
N GLU A 800 26.59 19.26 15.29
CA GLU A 800 27.11 18.61 14.09
C GLU A 800 26.59 19.30 12.83
N THR A 801 27.46 19.47 11.82
CA THR A 801 27.10 20.11 10.56
C THR A 801 26.24 19.18 9.70
N ASP A 802 25.36 19.76 8.89
CA ASP A 802 24.53 18.97 7.95
C ASP A 802 25.39 18.11 7.02
N ALA A 803 26.54 18.62 6.56
CA ALA A 803 27.47 17.86 5.73
C ALA A 803 28.03 16.63 6.46
N ALA A 804 28.37 16.73 7.76
CA ALA A 804 28.86 15.61 8.54
C ALA A 804 27.76 14.56 8.79
N LEU A 805 26.53 15.00 9.09
CA LEU A 805 25.37 14.11 9.22
C LEU A 805 25.10 13.36 7.92
N GLN A 806 25.10 14.07 6.79
CA GLN A 806 24.88 13.49 5.46
C GLN A 806 25.98 12.48 5.10
N ALA A 807 27.24 12.81 5.38
CA ALA A 807 28.35 11.88 5.16
C ALA A 807 28.17 10.59 5.98
N ARG A 808 27.74 10.67 7.25
CA ARG A 808 27.48 9.50 8.09
C ARG A 808 26.28 8.68 7.64
N LEU A 809 25.22 9.33 7.15
CA LEU A 809 24.04 8.63 6.59
C LEU A 809 24.36 7.93 5.26
N ALA A 810 25.32 8.46 4.49
CA ALA A 810 25.80 7.87 3.25
C ALA A 810 26.89 6.80 3.44
N THR A 811 27.48 6.68 4.64
CA THR A 811 28.59 5.77 4.92
C THR A 811 28.13 4.51 5.65
N PRO A 812 28.61 3.31 5.28
CA PRO A 812 28.24 2.10 6.00
C PRO A 812 28.65 2.18 7.45
N PRO A 813 27.87 1.65 8.41
CA PRO A 813 28.39 1.46 9.75
C PRO A 813 29.66 0.62 9.62
N ALA A 814 30.74 1.05 10.29
CA ALA A 814 31.95 0.25 10.39
C ALA A 814 31.53 -1.17 10.75
N LYS A 815 32.00 -2.18 9.99
CA LYS A 815 31.69 -3.59 10.27
C LYS A 815 31.89 -3.80 11.77
N GLN A 816 30.80 -3.91 12.53
CA GLN A 816 30.90 -4.50 13.85
C GLN A 816 31.38 -5.91 13.57
N ARG A 817 32.67 -6.16 13.80
CA ARG A 817 33.21 -7.51 13.85
C ARG A 817 32.34 -8.22 14.91
N LYS A 818 31.43 -9.07 14.44
CA LYS A 818 30.84 -10.09 15.30
C LYS A 818 31.91 -11.12 15.60
#